data_AF-A0A6A4HW81-F1
#
_entry.id   AF-A0A6A4HW81-F1
#
_cell.length_a   1.000
_cell.length_b   1.000
_cell.length_c   1.000
_cell.angle_alpha   90.00
_cell.angle_beta   90.00
_cell.angle_gamma   90.00
#
_symmetry.space_group_name_H-M   'P 1'
#
loop_
_entity.id
_entity.type
_entity.pdbx_description
1 polymer ?
#
loop_
_entity_poly.entity_id
_entity_poly.type
_entity_poly.pdbx_seq_one_letter_code
_entity_poly.pdbx_strand_id
1 'polypeptide(L)'
;MPRAVVPNLNTGSLAPNFEAHSASGPLKFHQWSAQSWSIVFSHPGTSFATELAEVARRLSDIEQRSIKVVGFSRNWLDENRHWGKLLHHYYSRQPGVGRDIQIVADDQGQLSSLYGMLPERDSKGAPTKPNTCFLVDPNKAIRLVLAYPSILSTSIDKILRFVDDNSGPLQDIPTDIFGLDAKGQGRIYEGEAVIGGGSSSASTLITGAVSLASNVKDAVGSGGGDSPSSSGIVTEATDYVQHAIQVMDTLADLGKVLPFVAPAFVIIKAIIAVEQRARDVDAKCTDLVQRCTFMLSHLPALKKINVTSSTRQVIDRMNDTLKKAAALIQTYRKQSALTRRLSVHNKDRFASSASSLKECTNDLMISLQIHQSVQLDILTRPIPSDPEDEAAEKFVAAHGGLDAVKGNEALVKQFASEMKLSVDDKVMEQLNSNISVVLQQNQDRLEQSLNESVSTSVVEGIRGLAAQINESAKEQTFVCIQCEKEYRDSTNGEKSCSFHRAEYDSWTKNYACCSTKNPCQAGSHRSEHHSDYPYGNFFPFARGITNYVDTTEVWAEVEDTNLETSKKVQASVARLLRWKSRGGAPDVPTILVRVGTPSISEPYLFKFFNTKDLEVLSKVVDITHQTLIYRQSRANEEYAMAEWVLSSEGVIAGIRITAKAATSDTPFIRFCPIDITSCTKSGEVRTLSEGGLRAYKPNTPYVLPEVQRVSGQLLEETPREARKDFKTRTTPNLPVVLKTLSEPPLAANPKFANGETDYFTGTISVFNKHPAGSLAPISFSSVTAFYRLVGDEEYKPVKSVELLDGVALPYSVDPRQTWSLTFGVSVPRSEEDVKLKVNWWNRAFVARQRPLRIKLVLTDVEDEECSLVLDYVCRVFAPSGADKDDLGFFYVDDPVFWERHGVHVAKGNTEGTVKIGNNELSLDRIKTIVYNALKTGESEIPLDKYYIGEEKNSGQLDAWSWKAWALVDLSCRRLYAFKILITQNLSGGQEYACLGYVACPEYGDFYKETRPIRYAVETVKFPELAPYVSQELILDDNVSTTLSLKFRNLLYLLLQ
;
A
#
# COMPACT_ATOMS: atom_id res chain seq x y z
N MET A 1 -8.68 -16.37 53.85
CA MET A 1 -9.95 -15.95 53.21
C MET A 1 -10.38 -17.03 52.24
N PRO A 2 -11.69 -17.26 52.02
CA PRO A 2 -12.15 -18.28 51.07
C PRO A 2 -11.66 -17.94 49.66
N ARG A 3 -11.20 -18.95 48.91
CA ARG A 3 -10.97 -18.80 47.46
C ARG A 3 -12.32 -18.47 46.82
N ALA A 4 -12.46 -17.26 46.29
CA ALA A 4 -13.63 -16.90 45.50
C ALA A 4 -13.74 -17.89 44.33
N VAL A 5 -14.93 -18.46 44.13
CA VAL A 5 -15.23 -19.28 42.96
C VAL A 5 -15.20 -18.35 41.75
N VAL A 6 -14.16 -18.46 40.94
CA VAL A 6 -14.02 -17.65 39.72
C VAL A 6 -15.11 -18.10 38.73
N PRO A 7 -15.99 -17.21 38.27
CA PRO A 7 -16.98 -17.56 37.26
C PRO A 7 -16.27 -17.80 35.92
N ASN A 8 -16.39 -19.00 35.34
CA ASN A 8 -16.01 -19.22 33.94
C ASN A 8 -17.08 -18.57 33.04
N LEU A 9 -16.90 -17.28 32.73
CA LEU A 9 -17.76 -16.53 31.82
C LEU A 9 -17.55 -17.02 30.37
N ASN A 10 -18.52 -17.77 29.87
CA ASN A 10 -18.53 -18.28 28.49
C ASN A 10 -19.45 -17.42 27.59
N THR A 11 -19.30 -17.56 26.28
CA THR A 11 -20.25 -17.01 25.30
C THR A 11 -21.69 -17.42 25.63
N GLY A 12 -22.62 -16.47 25.58
CA GLY A 12 -24.01 -16.63 26.03
C GLY A 12 -24.27 -16.24 27.50
N SER A 13 -23.24 -16.07 28.32
CA SER A 13 -23.41 -15.63 29.72
C SER A 13 -23.81 -14.15 29.81
N LEU A 14 -24.59 -13.79 30.82
CA LEU A 14 -24.86 -12.39 31.14
C LEU A 14 -23.60 -11.71 31.69
N ALA A 15 -23.21 -10.58 31.13
CA ALA A 15 -22.03 -9.83 31.55
C ALA A 15 -22.25 -9.25 32.97
N PRO A 16 -21.35 -9.47 33.94
CA PRO A 16 -21.50 -8.97 35.31
C PRO A 16 -21.71 -7.45 35.36
N ASN A 17 -22.80 -7.01 36.02
CA ASN A 17 -23.04 -5.59 36.27
C ASN A 17 -22.17 -5.12 37.43
N PHE A 18 -21.46 -4.01 37.26
CA PHE A 18 -20.57 -3.44 38.28
C PHE A 18 -20.82 -1.93 38.46
N GLU A 19 -20.47 -1.44 39.64
CA GLU A 19 -20.43 -0.02 40.00
C GLU A 19 -18.97 0.36 40.26
N ALA A 20 -18.45 1.39 39.59
CA ALA A 20 -17.05 1.77 39.74
C ALA A 20 -16.79 3.25 39.38
N HIS A 21 -15.62 3.77 39.75
CA HIS A 21 -15.19 5.12 39.38
C HIS A 21 -14.45 5.11 38.04
N SER A 22 -14.89 5.97 37.12
CA SER A 22 -14.28 6.19 35.81
C SER A 22 -13.76 7.62 35.67
N ALA A 23 -12.98 7.87 34.60
CA ALA A 23 -12.55 9.22 34.23
C ALA A 23 -13.70 10.24 34.05
N SER A 24 -14.91 9.76 33.73
CA SER A 24 -16.10 10.61 33.53
C SER A 24 -17.04 10.67 34.75
N GLY A 25 -16.66 10.07 35.88
CA GLY A 25 -17.49 9.99 37.09
C GLY A 25 -17.88 8.56 37.49
N PRO A 26 -18.83 8.39 38.43
CA PRO A 26 -19.32 7.07 38.82
C PRO A 26 -20.09 6.39 37.67
N LEU A 27 -19.77 5.13 37.40
CA LEU A 27 -20.29 4.36 36.27
C LEU A 27 -20.97 3.08 36.75
N LYS A 28 -22.21 2.87 36.29
CA LYS A 28 -22.96 1.61 36.39
C LYS A 28 -22.94 0.92 35.03
N PHE A 29 -22.30 -0.24 34.94
CA PHE A 29 -22.00 -0.85 33.63
C PHE A 29 -23.23 -1.07 32.75
N HIS A 30 -24.29 -1.69 33.28
CA HIS A 30 -25.52 -1.95 32.50
C HIS A 30 -26.28 -0.67 32.13
N GLN A 31 -26.24 0.36 32.99
CA GLN A 31 -26.91 1.64 32.74
C GLN A 31 -26.16 2.49 31.71
N TRP A 32 -24.82 2.52 31.80
CA TRP A 32 -23.96 3.23 30.86
C TRP A 32 -23.95 2.57 29.46
N SER A 33 -23.87 1.23 29.40
CA SER A 33 -23.95 0.50 28.14
C SER A 33 -25.33 0.64 27.47
N ALA A 34 -26.42 0.73 28.23
CA ALA A 34 -27.77 1.01 27.71
C ALA A 34 -28.16 0.05 26.56
N GLN A 35 -28.59 0.54 25.40
CA GLN A 35 -28.87 -0.27 24.19
C GLN A 35 -27.68 -0.37 23.21
N SER A 36 -26.48 -0.03 23.66
CA SER A 36 -25.24 -0.09 22.86
C SER A 36 -24.56 -1.46 23.00
N TRP A 37 -23.77 -1.83 21.99
CA TRP A 37 -22.75 -2.87 22.14
C TRP A 37 -21.65 -2.39 23.10
N SER A 38 -20.90 -3.29 23.72
CA SER A 38 -19.83 -2.91 24.66
C SER A 38 -18.62 -3.84 24.62
N ILE A 39 -17.42 -3.27 24.50
CA ILE A 39 -16.13 -3.97 24.62
C ILE A 39 -15.63 -3.82 26.06
N VAL A 40 -15.30 -4.94 26.71
CA VAL A 40 -14.80 -4.98 28.10
C VAL A 40 -13.43 -5.67 28.14
N PHE A 41 -12.38 -5.03 28.65
CA PHE A 41 -11.02 -5.59 28.70
C PHE A 41 -10.24 -5.18 29.95
N SER A 42 -9.19 -5.95 30.32
CA SER A 42 -8.26 -5.60 31.41
C SER A 42 -6.92 -5.06 30.90
N HIS A 43 -6.32 -4.16 31.67
CA HIS A 43 -5.04 -3.51 31.38
C HIS A 43 -3.97 -3.90 32.43
N PRO A 44 -2.84 -4.51 32.03
CA PRO A 44 -1.83 -5.01 32.97
C PRO A 44 -0.80 -3.97 33.43
N GLY A 45 -0.65 -2.84 32.74
CA GLY A 45 0.32 -1.78 33.04
C GLY A 45 0.97 -1.15 31.80
N THR A 46 2.04 -0.37 32.00
CA THR A 46 2.65 0.60 31.06
C THR A 46 3.10 0.12 29.67
N SER A 47 2.95 -1.16 29.33
CA SER A 47 3.40 -1.76 28.06
C SER A 47 2.36 -1.74 26.92
N PHE A 48 1.20 -1.10 27.08
CA PHE A 48 0.04 -1.19 26.17
C PHE A 48 -0.36 0.15 25.52
N ALA A 49 0.49 1.18 25.59
CA ALA A 49 0.18 2.52 25.08
C ALA A 49 -0.12 2.53 23.56
N THR A 50 0.45 1.57 22.83
CA THR A 50 0.25 1.32 21.39
C THR A 50 -1.17 0.83 21.05
N GLU A 51 -1.69 -0.13 21.80
CA GLU A 51 -3.03 -0.69 21.60
C GLU A 51 -4.11 0.29 22.02
N LEU A 52 -3.87 1.05 23.09
CA LEU A 52 -4.68 2.20 23.43
C LEU A 52 -4.66 3.23 22.29
N ALA A 53 -3.49 3.62 21.78
CA ALA A 53 -3.41 4.56 20.65
C ALA A 53 -4.19 4.08 19.40
N GLU A 54 -4.25 2.77 19.13
CA GLU A 54 -5.10 2.23 18.07
C GLU A 54 -6.60 2.34 18.39
N VAL A 55 -7.05 2.04 19.62
CA VAL A 55 -8.45 2.25 20.03
C VAL A 55 -8.85 3.71 19.82
N ALA A 56 -7.97 4.67 20.14
CA ALA A 56 -8.21 6.09 19.88
C ALA A 56 -8.25 6.41 18.38
N ARG A 57 -7.35 5.80 17.57
CA ARG A 57 -7.30 5.99 16.12
C ARG A 57 -8.54 5.45 15.40
N ARG A 58 -9.15 4.38 15.91
CA ARG A 58 -10.31 3.69 15.31
C ARG A 58 -11.66 4.12 15.88
N LEU A 59 -11.68 5.18 16.70
CA LEU A 59 -12.88 5.52 17.45
C LEU A 59 -14.07 5.95 16.58
N SER A 60 -13.83 6.63 15.46
CA SER A 60 -14.89 6.96 14.48
C SER A 60 -15.67 5.72 14.06
N ASP A 61 -14.96 4.62 13.82
CA ASP A 61 -15.54 3.36 13.34
C ASP A 61 -16.32 2.65 14.44
N ILE A 62 -15.86 2.78 15.69
CA ILE A 62 -16.45 2.23 16.92
C ILE A 62 -17.73 2.98 17.29
N GLU A 63 -17.70 4.31 17.33
CA GLU A 63 -18.86 5.16 17.64
C GLU A 63 -19.94 5.07 16.55
N GLN A 64 -19.56 5.00 15.27
CA GLN A 64 -20.49 4.82 14.14
C GLN A 64 -21.37 3.56 14.30
N ARG A 65 -20.87 2.51 14.96
CA ARG A 65 -21.57 1.24 15.21
C ARG A 65 -22.27 1.19 16.57
N SER A 66 -22.36 2.31 17.28
CA SER A 66 -22.90 2.38 18.65
C SER A 66 -22.22 1.37 19.59
N ILE A 67 -20.90 1.21 19.48
CA ILE A 67 -20.09 0.37 20.36
C ILE A 67 -19.46 1.26 21.43
N LYS A 68 -19.65 0.90 22.69
CA LYS A 68 -19.01 1.53 23.84
C LYS A 68 -17.79 0.73 24.29
N VAL A 69 -16.80 1.36 24.91
CA VAL A 69 -15.53 0.71 25.28
C VAL A 69 -15.22 0.96 26.74
N VAL A 70 -15.03 -0.10 27.53
CA VAL A 70 -14.66 0.01 28.95
C VAL A 70 -13.43 -0.84 29.28
N GLY A 71 -12.43 -0.22 29.90
CA GLY A 71 -11.17 -0.86 30.29
C GLY A 71 -10.95 -0.81 31.80
N PHE A 72 -10.53 -1.92 32.41
CA PHE A 72 -10.14 -1.99 33.82
C PHE A 72 -8.63 -1.80 33.97
N SER A 73 -8.19 -0.82 34.77
CA SER A 73 -6.78 -0.61 35.06
C SER A 73 -6.48 -0.58 36.56
N ARG A 74 -5.36 -1.20 36.94
CA ARG A 74 -4.80 -1.17 38.29
C ARG A 74 -3.83 0.01 38.53
N ASN A 75 -3.51 0.76 37.47
CA ASN A 75 -2.59 1.91 37.46
C ASN A 75 -3.30 3.18 36.95
N TRP A 76 -4.58 3.35 37.31
CA TRP A 76 -5.50 4.27 36.61
C TRP A 76 -5.03 5.73 36.56
N LEU A 77 -4.36 6.24 37.60
CA LEU A 77 -4.00 7.66 37.74
C LEU A 77 -3.09 8.17 36.61
N ASP A 78 -2.03 7.43 36.30
CA ASP A 78 -1.06 7.85 35.28
C ASP A 78 -1.52 7.47 33.87
N GLU A 79 -2.22 6.34 33.73
CA GLU A 79 -2.77 5.89 32.46
C GLU A 79 -3.94 6.77 32.00
N ASN A 80 -4.81 7.23 32.89
CA ASN A 80 -5.87 8.20 32.58
C ASN A 80 -5.29 9.54 32.10
N ARG A 81 -4.18 10.01 32.69
CA ARG A 81 -3.45 11.20 32.21
C ARG A 81 -2.84 10.99 30.82
N HIS A 82 -2.28 9.81 30.56
CA HIS A 82 -1.72 9.48 29.25
C HIS A 82 -2.82 9.36 28.19
N TRP A 83 -3.93 8.69 28.55
CA TRP A 83 -5.12 8.53 27.70
C TRP A 83 -5.75 9.88 27.37
N GLY A 84 -5.99 10.75 28.36
CA GLY A 84 -6.49 12.11 28.11
C GLY A 84 -5.62 12.93 27.15
N LYS A 85 -4.29 12.75 27.17
CA LYS A 85 -3.38 13.38 26.19
C LYS A 85 -3.49 12.77 24.79
N LEU A 86 -3.56 11.44 24.66
CA LEU A 86 -3.77 10.77 23.37
C LEU A 86 -5.11 11.20 22.76
N LEU A 87 -6.18 11.15 23.55
CA LEU A 87 -7.51 11.63 23.14
C LEU A 87 -7.47 13.10 22.72
N HIS A 88 -6.85 14.01 23.49
CA HIS A 88 -6.69 15.40 23.08
C HIS A 88 -5.92 15.56 21.76
N HIS A 89 -4.86 14.78 21.55
CA HIS A 89 -4.07 14.78 20.31
C HIS A 89 -4.92 14.41 19.08
N TYR A 90 -5.80 13.42 19.20
CA TYR A 90 -6.70 13.00 18.12
C TYR A 90 -7.98 13.88 17.99
N TYR A 91 -8.50 14.44 19.09
CA TYR A 91 -9.76 15.21 19.12
C TYR A 91 -9.64 16.71 18.88
N SER A 92 -8.43 17.25 18.67
CA SER A 92 -8.20 18.69 18.43
C SER A 92 -8.91 19.27 17.17
N ARG A 93 -9.80 18.50 16.52
CA ARG A 93 -10.58 18.85 15.34
C ARG A 93 -12.10 18.63 15.44
N GLN A 94 -12.64 17.95 16.47
CA GLN A 94 -14.08 17.65 16.57
C GLN A 94 -14.60 17.63 18.04
N PRO A 95 -15.60 18.48 18.41
CA PRO A 95 -16.20 18.44 19.75
C PRO A 95 -17.23 17.31 19.89
N GLY A 96 -17.14 16.51 20.96
CA GLY A 96 -18.17 15.54 21.38
C GLY A 96 -17.77 14.07 21.30
N VAL A 97 -16.77 13.75 20.47
CA VAL A 97 -16.18 12.42 20.28
C VAL A 97 -15.47 11.97 21.58
N GLY A 98 -15.58 10.69 21.95
CA GLY A 98 -14.87 10.10 23.09
C GLY A 98 -15.64 9.90 24.39
N ARG A 99 -16.93 10.23 24.43
CA ARG A 99 -17.77 10.02 25.64
C ARG A 99 -18.07 8.55 25.93
N ASP A 100 -18.00 7.73 24.89
CA ASP A 100 -18.33 6.30 24.92
C ASP A 100 -17.12 5.39 25.20
N ILE A 101 -15.97 5.96 25.58
CA ILE A 101 -14.83 5.23 26.15
C ILE A 101 -14.69 5.55 27.63
N GLN A 102 -14.54 4.53 28.49
CA GLN A 102 -14.34 4.70 29.92
C GLN A 102 -13.18 3.83 30.42
N ILE A 103 -12.18 4.46 31.04
CA ILE A 103 -11.17 3.75 31.84
C ILE A 103 -11.61 3.80 33.30
N VAL A 104 -11.66 2.63 33.92
CA VAL A 104 -12.22 2.38 35.26
C VAL A 104 -11.10 1.94 36.20
N ALA A 105 -11.09 2.49 37.41
CA ALA A 105 -10.14 2.11 38.45
C ALA A 105 -10.47 0.72 39.02
N ASP A 106 -9.49 -0.19 38.97
CA ASP A 106 -9.55 -1.54 39.51
C ASP A 106 -8.31 -1.83 40.38
N ASP A 107 -7.95 -0.88 41.24
CA ASP A 107 -6.72 -0.89 42.06
C ASP A 107 -6.53 -2.17 42.89
N GLN A 108 -7.65 -2.79 43.28
CA GLN A 108 -7.69 -4.02 44.08
C GLN A 108 -7.90 -5.30 43.23
N GLY A 109 -7.98 -5.18 41.89
CA GLY A 109 -8.20 -6.29 40.96
C GLY A 109 -9.56 -6.97 41.07
N GLN A 110 -10.55 -6.33 41.70
CA GLN A 110 -11.86 -6.91 41.99
C GLN A 110 -12.72 -7.04 40.72
N LEU A 111 -12.68 -6.06 39.82
CA LEU A 111 -13.42 -6.10 38.55
C LEU A 111 -12.76 -7.10 37.58
N SER A 112 -11.43 -7.09 37.52
CA SER A 112 -10.66 -8.10 36.77
C SER A 112 -10.92 -9.52 37.31
N SER A 113 -11.08 -9.68 38.63
CA SER A 113 -11.45 -10.98 39.24
C SER A 113 -12.87 -11.40 38.85
N LEU A 114 -13.83 -10.48 38.91
CA LEU A 114 -15.24 -10.68 38.57
C LEU A 114 -15.43 -11.16 37.12
N TYR A 115 -14.61 -10.67 36.20
CA TYR A 115 -14.59 -11.07 34.78
C TYR A 115 -13.63 -12.24 34.46
N GLY A 116 -12.95 -12.82 35.46
CA GLY A 116 -11.98 -13.90 35.24
C GLY A 116 -10.70 -13.48 34.50
N MET A 117 -10.40 -12.18 34.45
CA MET A 117 -9.31 -11.54 33.72
C MET A 117 -7.99 -11.41 34.53
N LEU A 118 -7.95 -11.89 35.78
CA LEU A 118 -6.72 -11.85 36.57
C LEU A 118 -5.72 -12.94 36.11
N PRO A 119 -4.48 -12.58 35.73
CA PRO A 119 -3.47 -13.58 35.40
C PRO A 119 -2.99 -14.28 36.67
N GLU A 120 -3.22 -15.59 36.74
CA GLU A 120 -2.43 -16.49 37.60
C GLU A 120 -0.94 -16.34 37.25
N ARG A 121 -0.06 -16.50 38.24
CA ARG A 121 1.39 -16.41 38.06
C ARG A 121 2.08 -17.68 38.53
N ASP A 122 3.13 -18.08 37.82
CA ASP A 122 3.98 -19.20 38.22
C ASP A 122 4.93 -18.84 39.38
N SER A 123 5.69 -19.82 39.85
CA SER A 123 6.70 -19.66 40.91
C SER A 123 7.89 -18.78 40.53
N LYS A 124 7.96 -18.30 39.28
CA LYS A 124 8.96 -17.33 38.79
C LYS A 124 8.35 -15.94 38.53
N GLY A 125 7.05 -15.76 38.82
CA GLY A 125 6.33 -14.49 38.69
C GLY A 125 5.78 -14.20 37.29
N ALA A 126 5.91 -15.14 36.33
CA ALA A 126 5.40 -15.00 34.97
C ALA A 126 3.90 -15.35 34.90
N PRO A 127 3.08 -14.61 34.13
CA PRO A 127 1.65 -14.89 34.02
C PRO A 127 1.39 -16.19 33.23
N THR A 128 0.60 -17.10 33.79
CA THR A 128 0.25 -18.41 33.21
C THR A 128 -1.08 -18.42 32.45
N LYS A 129 -1.88 -17.37 32.56
CA LYS A 129 -3.12 -17.18 31.79
C LYS A 129 -3.05 -15.92 30.92
N PRO A 130 -3.54 -15.97 29.67
CA PRO A 130 -3.63 -14.81 28.77
C PRO A 130 -4.67 -13.79 29.26
N ASN A 131 -4.45 -12.50 28.99
CA ASN A 131 -5.46 -11.46 29.26
C ASN A 131 -6.67 -11.65 28.33
N THR A 132 -7.87 -11.31 28.79
CA THR A 132 -9.13 -11.55 28.07
C THR A 132 -9.91 -10.26 27.79
N CYS A 133 -10.56 -10.23 26.63
CA CYS A 133 -11.45 -9.18 26.15
C CYS A 133 -12.81 -9.78 25.78
N PHE A 134 -13.90 -9.10 26.15
CA PHE A 134 -15.27 -9.54 25.92
C PHE A 134 -16.02 -8.56 25.03
N LEU A 135 -16.83 -9.06 24.10
CA LEU A 135 -17.85 -8.29 23.41
C LEU A 135 -19.23 -8.61 24.01
N VAL A 136 -19.92 -7.58 24.46
CA VAL A 136 -21.23 -7.64 25.11
C VAL A 136 -22.27 -6.96 24.23
N ASP A 137 -23.43 -7.58 24.06
CA ASP A 137 -24.52 -7.06 23.22
C ASP A 137 -25.46 -6.08 23.97
N PRO A 138 -26.40 -5.43 23.28
CA PRO A 138 -27.42 -4.58 23.91
C PRO A 138 -28.26 -5.30 24.99
N ASN A 139 -28.42 -6.63 24.91
CA ASN A 139 -29.11 -7.46 25.91
C ASN A 139 -28.20 -7.89 27.08
N LYS A 140 -26.97 -7.37 27.14
CA LYS A 140 -25.94 -7.68 28.15
C LYS A 140 -25.40 -9.11 28.07
N ALA A 141 -25.66 -9.85 26.99
CA ALA A 141 -25.08 -11.17 26.78
C ALA A 141 -23.68 -11.06 26.15
N ILE A 142 -22.74 -11.87 26.64
CA ILE A 142 -21.40 -12.01 26.07
C ILE A 142 -21.50 -12.75 24.74
N ARG A 143 -21.08 -12.13 23.64
CA ARG A 143 -21.10 -12.71 22.29
C ARG A 143 -19.75 -13.19 21.79
N LEU A 144 -18.65 -12.58 22.26
CA LEU A 144 -17.28 -13.04 21.98
C LEU A 144 -16.43 -12.94 23.25
N VAL A 145 -15.51 -13.90 23.40
CA VAL A 145 -14.41 -13.88 24.37
C VAL A 145 -13.11 -14.09 23.59
N LEU A 146 -12.14 -13.19 23.77
CA LEU A 146 -10.88 -13.15 23.03
C LEU A 146 -9.70 -13.15 24.01
N ALA A 147 -8.72 -14.04 23.81
CA ALA A 147 -7.54 -14.18 24.68
C ALA A 147 -6.25 -13.64 24.02
N TYR A 148 -5.30 -13.17 24.84
CA TYR A 148 -4.14 -12.35 24.43
C TYR A 148 -2.80 -12.89 24.99
N PRO A 149 -1.75 -13.10 24.15
CA PRO A 149 -0.92 -11.97 23.71
C PRO A 149 -0.92 -11.70 22.18
N SER A 150 -0.74 -10.42 21.82
CA SER A 150 -0.70 -9.80 20.46
C SER A 150 -1.96 -9.94 19.56
N ILE A 151 -2.58 -8.90 18.99
CA ILE A 151 -2.58 -7.44 19.25
C ILE A 151 -4.06 -6.96 19.36
N LEU A 152 -4.42 -6.06 20.30
CA LEU A 152 -5.82 -5.60 20.43
C LEU A 152 -6.30 -4.93 19.11
N SER A 153 -5.39 -4.24 18.41
CA SER A 153 -5.59 -3.67 17.08
C SER A 153 -6.18 -4.67 16.07
N THR A 154 -5.56 -5.84 15.94
CA THR A 154 -6.01 -6.92 15.04
C THR A 154 -7.31 -7.60 15.48
N SER A 155 -7.74 -7.37 16.72
CA SER A 155 -9.02 -7.87 17.25
C SER A 155 -10.15 -6.87 17.10
N ILE A 156 -9.87 -5.56 17.06
CA ILE A 156 -10.88 -4.53 16.79
C ILE A 156 -11.56 -4.78 15.44
N ASP A 157 -10.80 -5.04 14.37
CA ASP A 157 -11.40 -5.33 13.04
C ASP A 157 -12.33 -6.56 13.05
N LYS A 158 -12.05 -7.56 13.89
CA LYS A 158 -12.92 -8.73 14.07
C LYS A 158 -14.20 -8.37 14.84
N ILE A 159 -14.07 -7.52 15.86
CA ILE A 159 -15.21 -7.02 16.65
C ILE A 159 -16.11 -6.12 15.79
N LEU A 160 -15.53 -5.18 15.02
CA LEU A 160 -16.30 -4.27 14.16
C LEU A 160 -17.07 -5.05 13.09
N ARG A 161 -16.43 -6.02 12.42
CA ARG A 161 -17.10 -6.92 11.47
C ARG A 161 -18.19 -7.75 12.13
N PHE A 162 -17.92 -8.36 13.28
CA PHE A 162 -18.93 -9.12 14.01
C PHE A 162 -20.13 -8.25 14.39
N VAL A 163 -19.93 -6.99 14.78
CA VAL A 163 -21.04 -6.06 15.01
C VAL A 163 -21.74 -5.69 13.71
N ASP A 164 -21.04 -5.40 12.62
CA ASP A 164 -21.64 -5.13 11.29
C ASP A 164 -22.53 -6.31 10.84
N ASP A 165 -22.05 -7.54 10.98
CA ASP A 165 -22.76 -8.78 10.64
C ASP A 165 -23.98 -9.05 11.56
N ASN A 166 -24.10 -8.35 12.70
CA ASN A 166 -25.11 -8.58 13.74
C ASN A 166 -25.82 -7.29 14.25
N SER A 167 -25.79 -6.18 13.50
CA SER A 167 -26.33 -4.87 13.93
C SER A 167 -27.55 -4.37 13.15
N GLY A 168 -28.15 -5.21 12.31
CA GLY A 168 -29.51 -4.98 11.79
C GLY A 168 -30.58 -4.99 12.89
N PRO A 169 -31.82 -4.57 12.58
CA PRO A 169 -32.95 -4.80 13.48
C PRO A 169 -33.04 -6.31 13.80
N LEU A 170 -33.33 -6.66 15.07
CA LEU A 170 -33.38 -8.04 15.54
C LEU A 170 -34.64 -8.79 15.06
N GLN A 171 -34.74 -8.95 13.75
CA GLN A 171 -35.66 -9.80 12.98
C GLN A 171 -34.94 -10.14 11.67
N ASP A 172 -35.05 -11.40 11.25
CA ASP A 172 -34.46 -11.96 10.01
C ASP A 172 -32.93 -12.11 9.96
N ILE A 173 -32.36 -12.80 10.96
CA ILE A 173 -31.15 -13.63 10.72
C ILE A 173 -31.64 -14.96 10.11
N PRO A 174 -31.23 -15.32 8.87
CA PRO A 174 -31.56 -16.62 8.28
C PRO A 174 -30.89 -17.76 9.08
N THR A 175 -31.71 -18.64 9.66
CA THR A 175 -31.27 -19.74 10.55
C THR A 175 -30.57 -20.89 9.80
N ASP A 176 -30.71 -20.89 8.49
CA ASP A 176 -30.08 -21.76 7.50
C ASP A 176 -28.54 -21.64 7.43
N ILE A 177 -27.94 -20.52 7.85
CA ILE A 177 -26.46 -20.37 7.91
C ILE A 177 -25.81 -21.37 8.90
N PHE A 178 -26.57 -21.85 9.90
CA PHE A 178 -26.08 -22.81 10.91
C PHE A 178 -26.88 -24.12 10.97
N GLY A 179 -27.77 -24.38 10.00
CA GLY A 179 -28.55 -25.63 9.95
C GLY A 179 -29.54 -25.82 11.11
N LEU A 180 -30.02 -24.72 11.70
CA LEU A 180 -31.09 -24.70 12.69
C LEU A 180 -32.40 -24.29 12.01
N ASP A 181 -33.54 -24.71 12.56
CA ASP A 181 -34.85 -24.23 12.11
C ASP A 181 -35.25 -22.89 12.78
N ALA A 182 -36.43 -22.39 12.43
CA ALA A 182 -36.98 -21.13 12.95
C ALA A 182 -37.28 -21.12 14.47
N LYS A 183 -36.98 -22.20 15.21
CA LYS A 183 -37.00 -22.26 16.68
C LYS A 183 -35.62 -22.53 17.29
N GLY A 184 -34.56 -22.55 16.48
CA GLY A 184 -33.19 -22.78 16.92
C GLY A 184 -32.83 -24.26 17.13
N GLN A 185 -33.56 -25.20 16.51
CA GLN A 185 -33.29 -26.64 16.64
C GLN A 185 -32.67 -27.23 15.37
N GLY A 186 -31.60 -28.01 15.53
CA GLY A 186 -30.85 -28.59 14.40
C GLY A 186 -31.33 -29.98 14.00
N ARG A 187 -31.34 -30.28 12.69
CA ARG A 187 -31.73 -31.57 12.13
C ARG A 187 -30.70 -32.69 12.36
N ILE A 188 -30.54 -33.17 13.60
CA ILE A 188 -29.80 -34.41 13.91
C ILE A 188 -30.51 -35.29 14.95
N TYR A 189 -31.84 -35.23 15.05
CA TYR A 189 -32.64 -36.19 15.84
C TYR A 189 -33.98 -36.50 15.17
N GLU A 190 -33.96 -37.34 14.13
CA GLU A 190 -35.05 -38.30 13.82
C GLU A 190 -34.61 -39.28 12.72
N GLY A 191 -34.77 -40.59 12.95
CA GLY A 191 -34.94 -41.60 11.89
C GLY A 191 -33.72 -42.26 11.22
N GLU A 192 -33.22 -43.33 11.84
CA GLU A 192 -32.72 -44.58 11.21
C GLU A 192 -31.49 -44.57 10.25
N ALA A 193 -30.88 -45.75 10.09
CA ALA A 193 -29.58 -45.94 9.43
C ALA A 193 -29.67 -46.94 8.26
N VAL A 194 -29.04 -46.64 7.11
CA VAL A 194 -28.51 -47.64 6.15
C VAL A 194 -27.28 -47.09 5.38
N ILE A 195 -26.12 -47.70 5.65
CA ILE A 195 -25.01 -48.14 4.74
C ILE A 195 -24.72 -47.36 3.43
N GLY A 196 -23.47 -46.86 3.28
CA GLY A 196 -22.83 -46.58 1.98
C GLY A 196 -21.68 -45.56 2.03
N GLY A 197 -20.42 -45.97 1.83
CA GLY A 197 -19.24 -45.07 1.91
C GLY A 197 -18.88 -44.35 0.59
N GLY A 198 -17.88 -43.46 0.54
CA GLY A 198 -17.04 -42.92 1.61
C GLY A 198 -15.76 -42.25 1.09
N SER A 199 -15.29 -41.19 1.77
CA SER A 199 -13.90 -40.72 1.72
C SER A 199 -13.60 -39.91 2.99
N SER A 200 -12.45 -40.14 3.62
CA SER A 200 -12.19 -39.78 5.03
C SER A 200 -10.98 -38.87 5.22
N SER A 201 -11.08 -37.85 6.09
CA SER A 201 -9.89 -37.29 6.77
C SER A 201 -10.18 -36.63 8.14
N ALA A 202 -9.72 -37.32 9.18
CA ALA A 202 -8.98 -36.78 10.33
C ALA A 202 -9.66 -35.98 11.48
N SER A 203 -10.88 -35.46 11.41
CA SER A 203 -11.45 -34.66 12.53
C SER A 203 -12.26 -35.45 13.58
N THR A 204 -12.78 -36.64 13.25
CA THR A 204 -13.78 -37.35 14.10
C THR A 204 -13.17 -38.24 15.20
N LEU A 205 -11.85 -38.45 15.23
CA LEU A 205 -11.20 -39.42 16.14
C LEU A 205 -10.88 -38.90 17.56
N ILE A 206 -11.11 -37.61 17.85
CA ILE A 206 -10.75 -37.00 19.14
C ILE A 206 -11.98 -36.87 20.05
N THR A 207 -13.15 -36.51 19.50
CA THR A 207 -14.37 -36.27 20.29
C THR A 207 -14.96 -37.55 20.91
N GLY A 208 -14.74 -38.72 20.30
CA GLY A 208 -15.23 -40.01 20.80
C GLY A 208 -14.51 -40.56 22.04
N ALA A 209 -13.37 -39.98 22.44
CA ALA A 209 -12.63 -40.39 23.63
C ALA A 209 -13.05 -39.61 24.90
N VAL A 210 -13.62 -38.41 24.74
CA VAL A 210 -13.95 -37.51 25.86
C VAL A 210 -15.33 -37.84 26.46
N SER A 211 -16.30 -38.29 25.65
CA SER A 211 -17.66 -38.61 26.11
C SER A 211 -17.79 -39.91 26.93
N LEU A 212 -16.76 -40.76 26.95
CA LEU A 212 -16.75 -41.95 27.82
C LEU A 212 -16.39 -41.62 29.28
N ALA A 213 -15.66 -40.52 29.53
CA ALA A 213 -15.18 -40.17 30.86
C ALA A 213 -16.25 -39.45 31.72
N SER A 214 -17.25 -38.82 31.11
CA SER A 214 -18.32 -38.12 31.84
C SER A 214 -19.33 -39.06 32.50
N ASN A 215 -19.59 -40.23 31.90
CA ASN A 215 -20.73 -41.09 32.27
C ASN A 215 -20.50 -41.96 33.52
N VAL A 216 -19.43 -41.73 34.29
CA VAL A 216 -19.12 -42.47 35.54
C VAL A 216 -19.47 -41.65 36.80
N LYS A 217 -19.67 -40.33 36.69
CA LYS A 217 -19.87 -39.46 37.88
C LYS A 217 -21.31 -39.35 38.40
N ASP A 218 -22.32 -39.70 37.61
CA ASP A 218 -23.73 -39.43 37.94
C ASP A 218 -24.48 -40.60 38.60
N ALA A 219 -23.76 -41.54 39.24
CA ALA A 219 -24.34 -42.78 39.76
C ALA A 219 -24.05 -43.10 41.25
N VAL A 220 -23.92 -42.08 42.12
CA VAL A 220 -24.08 -42.26 43.60
C VAL A 220 -24.92 -41.11 44.17
N GLY A 221 -26.16 -41.42 44.56
CA GLY A 221 -27.10 -40.48 45.15
C GLY A 221 -26.98 -40.31 46.67
N SER A 222 -27.61 -39.26 47.20
CA SER A 222 -27.50 -38.81 48.59
C SER A 222 -28.24 -39.66 49.63
N GLY A 223 -27.61 -39.87 50.79
CA GLY A 223 -28.25 -40.32 52.05
C GLY A 223 -27.20 -40.48 53.16
N GLY A 224 -27.43 -39.93 54.35
CA GLY A 224 -26.44 -39.90 55.44
C GLY A 224 -26.74 -40.85 56.59
N GLY A 225 -25.70 -41.23 57.35
CA GLY A 225 -25.82 -41.95 58.62
C GLY A 225 -24.76 -43.06 58.84
N ASP A 226 -23.84 -42.80 59.77
CA ASP A 226 -22.94 -43.73 60.47
C ASP A 226 -21.86 -44.56 59.74
N SER A 227 -20.81 -44.85 60.52
CA SER A 227 -19.50 -45.43 60.18
C SER A 227 -19.50 -46.98 60.09
N PRO A 228 -18.43 -47.66 59.61
CA PRO A 228 -17.39 -47.28 58.63
C PRO A 228 -17.07 -48.38 57.57
N SER A 229 -16.15 -48.04 56.65
CA SER A 229 -15.28 -48.91 55.83
C SER A 229 -15.72 -49.37 54.41
N SER A 230 -14.71 -49.43 53.51
CA SER A 230 -14.71 -49.89 52.10
C SER A 230 -15.22 -48.94 50.97
N SER A 231 -14.37 -48.02 50.51
CA SER A 231 -14.64 -47.21 49.29
C SER A 231 -13.40 -46.66 48.53
N GLY A 232 -12.22 -47.27 48.68
CA GLY A 232 -10.95 -46.67 48.20
C GLY A 232 -10.56 -46.85 46.71
N ILE A 233 -11.16 -47.79 45.97
CA ILE A 233 -10.55 -48.32 44.73
C ILE A 233 -10.95 -47.55 43.45
N VAL A 234 -12.14 -46.92 43.41
CA VAL A 234 -12.69 -46.35 42.16
C VAL A 234 -12.08 -44.98 41.80
N THR A 235 -11.65 -44.20 42.79
CA THR A 235 -11.04 -42.88 42.57
C THR A 235 -9.63 -42.98 41.96
N GLU A 236 -8.75 -43.84 42.49
CA GLU A 236 -7.39 -44.01 41.97
C GLU A 236 -7.35 -44.48 40.51
N ALA A 237 -8.38 -45.24 40.09
CA ALA A 237 -8.50 -45.76 38.73
C ALA A 237 -8.77 -44.68 37.67
N THR A 238 -9.34 -43.53 38.06
CA THR A 238 -9.70 -42.47 37.11
C THR A 238 -8.50 -41.52 36.86
N ASP A 239 -7.76 -41.22 37.93
CA ASP A 239 -6.63 -40.28 37.87
C ASP A 239 -5.46 -40.80 37.01
N TYR A 240 -5.17 -42.10 37.02
CA TYR A 240 -4.05 -42.65 36.22
C TYR A 240 -4.34 -42.61 34.70
N VAL A 241 -5.60 -42.82 34.27
CA VAL A 241 -5.98 -42.75 32.86
C VAL A 241 -5.80 -41.31 32.35
N GLN A 242 -6.21 -40.33 33.18
CA GLN A 242 -6.06 -38.92 32.86
C GLN A 242 -4.58 -38.49 32.81
N HIS A 243 -3.75 -38.97 33.74
CA HIS A 243 -2.30 -38.80 33.69
C HIS A 243 -1.68 -39.42 32.43
N ALA A 244 -2.13 -40.62 32.02
CA ALA A 244 -1.63 -41.30 30.84
C ALA A 244 -1.99 -40.57 29.53
N ILE A 245 -3.19 -39.95 29.45
CA ILE A 245 -3.58 -39.05 28.36
C ILE A 245 -2.66 -37.82 28.32
N GLN A 246 -2.41 -37.17 29.45
CA GLN A 246 -1.51 -36.02 29.52
C GLN A 246 -0.09 -36.37 29.07
N VAL A 247 0.43 -37.55 29.47
CA VAL A 247 1.72 -38.06 28.99
C VAL A 247 1.69 -38.28 27.47
N MET A 248 0.64 -38.87 26.91
CA MET A 248 0.49 -39.02 25.44
C MET A 248 0.51 -37.69 24.70
N ASP A 249 -0.20 -36.66 25.18
CA ASP A 249 -0.25 -35.35 24.51
C ASP A 249 1.14 -34.69 24.44
N THR A 250 1.91 -34.74 25.54
CA THR A 250 3.30 -34.23 25.56
C THR A 250 4.25 -35.00 24.62
N LEU A 251 3.91 -36.24 24.30
CA LEU A 251 4.71 -37.16 23.50
C LEU A 251 4.34 -37.18 22.02
N ALA A 252 3.09 -36.84 21.67
CA ALA A 252 2.64 -36.74 20.28
C ALA A 252 3.48 -35.75 19.45
N ASP A 253 3.90 -34.63 20.07
CA ASP A 253 4.80 -33.66 19.44
C ASP A 253 6.24 -34.18 19.30
N LEU A 254 6.68 -35.08 20.19
CA LEU A 254 7.99 -35.73 20.09
C LEU A 254 8.02 -36.72 18.92
N GLY A 255 6.91 -37.45 18.68
CA GLY A 255 6.79 -38.43 17.60
C GLY A 255 6.83 -37.84 16.19
N LYS A 256 6.39 -36.58 16.04
CA LYS A 256 6.54 -35.80 14.79
C LYS A 256 8.01 -35.51 14.45
N VAL A 257 8.88 -35.46 15.46
CA VAL A 257 10.30 -35.08 15.34
C VAL A 257 11.24 -36.29 15.36
N LEU A 258 10.90 -37.35 16.10
CA LEU A 258 11.74 -38.54 16.30
C LEU A 258 10.97 -39.83 15.90
N PRO A 259 11.12 -40.31 14.65
CA PRO A 259 10.30 -41.40 14.10
C PRO A 259 10.34 -42.72 14.88
N PHE A 260 11.48 -43.04 15.51
CA PHE A 260 11.67 -44.28 16.27
C PHE A 260 10.95 -44.31 17.63
N VAL A 261 10.39 -43.18 18.08
CA VAL A 261 9.58 -43.09 19.31
C VAL A 261 8.08 -43.21 19.01
N ALA A 262 7.66 -42.97 17.76
CA ALA A 262 6.27 -43.09 17.33
C ALA A 262 5.60 -44.46 17.63
N PRO A 263 6.29 -45.62 17.51
CA PRO A 263 5.70 -46.91 17.88
C PRO A 263 5.22 -46.99 19.34
N ALA A 264 5.97 -46.40 20.27
CA ALA A 264 5.63 -46.41 21.70
C ALA A 264 4.26 -45.76 21.96
N PHE A 265 3.95 -44.67 21.25
CA PHE A 265 2.73 -43.88 21.42
C PHE A 265 1.49 -44.59 20.89
N VAL A 266 1.63 -45.29 19.76
CA VAL A 266 0.54 -46.10 19.19
C VAL A 266 0.23 -47.31 20.10
N ILE A 267 1.25 -47.92 20.73
CA ILE A 267 1.03 -49.02 21.69
C ILE A 267 0.28 -48.54 22.94
N ILE A 268 0.71 -47.44 23.58
CA ILE A 268 -0.02 -46.92 24.75
C ILE A 268 -1.44 -46.45 24.41
N LYS A 269 -1.65 -45.85 23.23
CA LYS A 269 -2.99 -45.51 22.75
C LYS A 269 -3.87 -46.75 22.59
N ALA A 270 -3.32 -47.88 22.12
CA ALA A 270 -4.02 -49.15 22.05
C ALA A 270 -4.32 -49.75 23.45
N ILE A 271 -3.41 -49.59 24.43
CA ILE A 271 -3.64 -50.00 25.83
C ILE A 271 -4.76 -49.16 26.46
N ILE A 272 -4.67 -47.83 26.39
CA ILE A 272 -5.65 -46.91 27.00
C ILE A 272 -7.02 -47.04 26.33
N ALA A 273 -7.09 -47.20 25.01
CA ALA A 273 -8.36 -47.44 24.32
C ALA A 273 -9.01 -48.78 24.67
N VAL A 274 -8.26 -49.75 25.22
CA VAL A 274 -8.81 -51.00 25.77
C VAL A 274 -9.30 -50.79 27.19
N GLU A 275 -8.53 -50.10 28.03
CA GLU A 275 -8.91 -49.81 29.43
C GLU A 275 -10.12 -48.87 29.54
N GLN A 276 -10.18 -47.79 28.74
CA GLN A 276 -11.34 -46.89 28.70
C GLN A 276 -12.66 -47.60 28.35
N ARG A 277 -12.61 -48.71 27.62
CA ARG A 277 -13.81 -49.47 27.19
C ARG A 277 -14.25 -50.53 28.22
N ALA A 278 -13.47 -50.78 29.26
CA ALA A 278 -13.77 -51.79 30.27
C ALA A 278 -14.62 -51.20 31.41
N ARG A 279 -15.72 -51.85 31.78
CA ARG A 279 -16.57 -51.44 32.92
C ARG A 279 -16.08 -52.00 34.27
N ASP A 280 -15.31 -53.08 34.23
CA ASP A 280 -14.76 -53.74 35.43
C ASP A 280 -13.30 -53.35 35.64
N VAL A 281 -12.97 -52.78 36.81
CA VAL A 281 -11.61 -52.39 37.17
C VAL A 281 -10.85 -53.62 37.70
N ASP A 282 -10.12 -54.31 36.81
CA ASP A 282 -9.19 -55.36 37.20
C ASP A 282 -7.87 -54.75 37.69
N ALA A 283 -7.49 -55.07 38.92
CA ALA A 283 -6.34 -54.47 39.58
C ALA A 283 -4.99 -54.87 38.94
N LYS A 284 -4.88 -56.03 38.28
CA LYS A 284 -3.64 -56.49 37.63
C LYS A 284 -3.41 -55.78 36.29
N CYS A 285 -4.48 -55.59 35.52
CA CYS A 285 -4.43 -54.75 34.32
C CYS A 285 -4.05 -53.31 34.70
N THR A 286 -4.71 -52.76 35.73
CA THR A 286 -4.45 -51.41 36.24
C THR A 286 -2.98 -51.24 36.69
N ASP A 287 -2.42 -52.20 37.42
CA ASP A 287 -1.00 -52.18 37.83
C ASP A 287 -0.04 -52.15 36.62
N LEU A 288 -0.28 -53.01 35.62
CA LEU A 288 0.58 -53.09 34.45
C LEU A 288 0.51 -51.82 33.59
N VAL A 289 -0.67 -51.20 33.48
CA VAL A 289 -0.88 -49.93 32.76
C VAL A 289 -0.19 -48.77 33.46
N GLN A 290 -0.24 -48.73 34.81
CA GLN A 290 0.48 -47.72 35.60
C GLN A 290 2.00 -47.84 35.41
N ARG A 291 2.56 -49.07 35.39
CA ARG A 291 3.99 -49.32 35.07
C ARG A 291 4.37 -48.87 33.66
N CYS A 292 3.54 -49.19 32.65
CA CYS A 292 3.76 -48.74 31.26
C CYS A 292 3.75 -47.21 31.15
N THR A 293 2.80 -46.54 31.81
CA THR A 293 2.65 -45.08 31.82
C THR A 293 3.84 -44.40 32.49
N PHE A 294 4.31 -44.95 33.62
CA PHE A 294 5.50 -44.46 34.32
C PHE A 294 6.74 -44.48 33.41
N MET A 295 7.01 -45.61 32.76
CA MET A 295 8.15 -45.75 31.83
C MET A 295 8.13 -44.74 30.69
N LEU A 296 6.96 -44.49 30.10
CA LEU A 296 6.79 -43.55 28.98
C LEU A 296 6.91 -42.08 29.39
N SER A 297 6.62 -41.74 30.65
CA SER A 297 6.75 -40.37 31.19
C SER A 297 8.18 -39.81 31.13
N HIS A 298 9.19 -40.66 30.94
CA HIS A 298 10.60 -40.27 30.86
C HIS A 298 11.09 -39.97 29.44
N LEU A 299 10.35 -40.40 28.40
CA LEU A 299 10.70 -40.14 27.00
C LEU A 299 10.72 -38.65 26.57
N PRO A 300 9.97 -37.69 27.17
CA PRO A 300 10.08 -36.28 26.80
C PRO A 300 11.48 -35.69 27.02
N ALA A 301 12.31 -36.31 27.88
CA ALA A 301 13.70 -35.91 28.12
C ALA A 301 14.56 -35.98 26.84
N LEU A 302 14.22 -36.87 25.89
CA LEU A 302 14.89 -37.01 24.59
C LEU A 302 14.91 -35.70 23.77
N LYS A 303 13.98 -34.75 24.03
CA LYS A 303 13.92 -33.45 23.34
C LYS A 303 15.20 -32.60 23.52
N LYS A 304 16.01 -32.87 24.55
CA LYS A 304 17.18 -32.07 24.95
C LYS A 304 18.51 -32.84 24.91
N ILE A 305 18.52 -34.09 24.44
CA ILE A 305 19.65 -35.01 24.56
C ILE A 305 19.97 -35.61 23.19
N ASN A 306 21.26 -35.68 22.83
CA ASN A 306 21.71 -36.34 21.61
C ASN A 306 21.55 -37.86 21.74
N VAL A 307 20.71 -38.46 20.90
CA VAL A 307 20.38 -39.90 20.96
C VAL A 307 21.53 -40.75 20.41
N THR A 308 22.10 -41.61 21.25
CA THR A 308 23.17 -42.55 20.86
C THR A 308 22.61 -43.87 20.34
N SER A 309 23.47 -44.71 19.74
CA SER A 309 23.10 -46.05 19.30
C SER A 309 22.66 -46.97 20.44
N SER A 310 23.24 -46.83 21.64
CA SER A 310 22.81 -47.57 22.83
C SER A 310 21.43 -47.11 23.31
N THR A 311 21.16 -45.81 23.33
CA THR A 311 19.82 -45.28 23.65
C THR A 311 18.76 -45.79 22.67
N ARG A 312 19.06 -45.89 21.38
CA ARG A 312 18.16 -46.50 20.39
C ARG A 312 17.85 -47.97 20.71
N GLN A 313 18.88 -48.79 20.99
CA GLN A 313 18.67 -50.21 21.37
C GLN A 313 17.84 -50.40 22.65
N VAL A 314 17.91 -49.45 23.59
CA VAL A 314 17.05 -49.46 24.79
C VAL A 314 15.60 -49.10 24.43
N ILE A 315 15.39 -48.13 23.55
CA ILE A 315 14.04 -47.76 23.04
C ILE A 315 13.42 -48.93 22.23
N ASP A 316 14.21 -49.65 21.44
CA ASP A 316 13.72 -50.81 20.67
C ASP A 316 13.28 -51.95 21.62
N ARG A 317 14.09 -52.28 22.64
CA ARG A 317 13.72 -53.27 23.68
C ARG A 317 12.52 -52.83 24.53
N MET A 318 12.39 -51.53 24.80
CA MET A 318 11.23 -50.95 25.46
C MET A 318 9.96 -51.11 24.60
N ASN A 319 10.04 -50.84 23.29
CA ASN A 319 8.93 -51.00 22.35
C ASN A 319 8.43 -52.46 22.34
N ASP A 320 9.32 -53.45 22.26
CA ASP A 320 8.94 -54.87 22.29
C ASP A 320 8.34 -55.31 23.63
N THR A 321 8.81 -54.76 24.74
CA THR A 321 8.25 -55.02 26.08
C THR A 321 6.84 -54.42 26.20
N LEU A 322 6.61 -53.22 25.66
CA LEU A 322 5.29 -52.60 25.57
C LEU A 322 4.34 -53.39 24.66
N LYS A 323 4.79 -53.89 23.50
CA LYS A 323 3.99 -54.78 22.62
C LYS A 323 3.49 -56.01 23.40
N LYS A 324 4.38 -56.68 24.15
CA LYS A 324 4.06 -57.87 24.96
C LYS A 324 3.06 -57.55 26.07
N ALA A 325 3.24 -56.45 26.79
CA ALA A 325 2.31 -56.00 27.82
C ALA A 325 0.91 -55.68 27.24
N ALA A 326 0.85 -55.00 26.09
CA ALA A 326 -0.40 -54.70 25.39
C ALA A 326 -1.14 -55.97 24.93
N ALA A 327 -0.41 -56.93 24.35
CA ALA A 327 -0.98 -58.21 23.91
C ALA A 327 -1.49 -59.04 25.11
N LEU A 328 -0.79 -59.01 26.25
CA LEU A 328 -1.24 -59.67 27.48
C LEU A 328 -2.55 -59.08 28.01
N ILE A 329 -2.63 -57.75 28.15
CA ILE A 329 -3.85 -57.04 28.57
C ILE A 329 -5.01 -57.34 27.62
N GLN A 330 -4.80 -57.22 26.30
CA GLN A 330 -5.85 -57.50 25.31
C GLN A 330 -6.34 -58.95 25.33
N THR A 331 -5.45 -59.92 25.57
CA THR A 331 -5.82 -61.34 25.63
C THR A 331 -6.59 -61.66 26.90
N TYR A 332 -6.12 -61.17 28.05
CA TYR A 332 -6.78 -61.34 29.34
C TYR A 332 -8.17 -60.69 29.39
N ARG A 333 -8.32 -59.47 28.85
CA ARG A 333 -9.61 -58.77 28.76
C ARG A 333 -10.64 -59.48 27.86
N LYS A 334 -10.22 -60.27 26.86
CA LYS A 334 -11.11 -61.06 25.98
C LYS A 334 -11.65 -62.35 26.62
N GLN A 335 -11.04 -62.82 27.71
CA GLN A 335 -11.54 -63.98 28.47
C GLN A 335 -12.79 -63.60 29.28
N SER A 336 -13.73 -64.52 29.42
CA SER A 336 -14.85 -64.40 30.37
C SER A 336 -14.33 -64.32 31.82
N ALA A 337 -15.12 -63.79 32.75
CA ALA A 337 -14.73 -63.72 34.17
C ALA A 337 -14.34 -65.10 34.72
N LEU A 338 -15.16 -66.13 34.43
CA LEU A 338 -14.92 -67.51 34.83
C LEU A 338 -13.61 -68.09 34.24
N THR A 339 -13.32 -67.79 32.96
CA THR A 339 -12.07 -68.20 32.29
C THR A 339 -10.84 -67.52 32.91
N ARG A 340 -10.93 -66.22 33.26
CA ARG A 340 -9.80 -65.47 33.87
C ARG A 340 -9.38 -66.08 35.21
N ARG A 341 -10.35 -66.36 36.09
CA ARG A 341 -10.15 -66.96 37.42
C ARG A 341 -9.55 -68.36 37.35
N LEU A 342 -10.09 -69.22 36.49
CA LEU A 342 -9.59 -70.59 36.32
C LEU A 342 -8.24 -70.67 35.58
N SER A 343 -7.77 -69.59 34.95
CA SER A 343 -6.48 -69.56 34.23
C SER A 343 -5.33 -69.20 35.18
N VAL A 344 -4.98 -70.14 36.07
CA VAL A 344 -3.98 -70.00 37.15
C VAL A 344 -2.65 -69.34 36.70
N HIS A 345 -2.15 -69.71 35.52
CA HIS A 345 -0.90 -69.18 34.93
C HIS A 345 -0.94 -67.68 34.56
N ASN A 346 -2.10 -67.01 34.64
CA ASN A 346 -2.18 -65.56 34.39
C ASN A 346 -1.35 -64.77 35.41
N LYS A 347 -1.36 -65.18 36.68
CA LYS A 347 -0.60 -64.56 37.78
C LYS A 347 0.90 -64.46 37.46
N ASP A 348 1.50 -65.55 37.01
CA ASP A 348 2.92 -65.63 36.63
C ASP A 348 3.26 -64.79 35.39
N ARG A 349 2.32 -64.69 34.43
CA ARG A 349 2.48 -63.88 33.21
C ARG A 349 2.48 -62.39 33.50
N PHE A 350 1.57 -61.93 34.37
CA PHE A 350 1.59 -60.55 34.86
C PHE A 350 2.88 -60.27 35.66
N ALA A 351 3.36 -61.23 36.48
CA ALA A 351 4.63 -61.11 37.21
C ALA A 351 5.85 -60.97 36.28
N SER A 352 5.96 -61.83 35.27
CA SER A 352 7.02 -61.76 34.25
C SER A 352 6.98 -60.44 33.47
N SER A 353 5.78 -59.99 33.06
CA SER A 353 5.63 -58.71 32.35
C SER A 353 5.96 -57.51 33.22
N ALA A 354 5.63 -57.53 34.52
CA ALA A 354 5.96 -56.46 35.46
C ALA A 354 7.48 -56.36 35.71
N SER A 355 8.20 -57.49 35.79
CA SER A 355 9.67 -57.50 35.88
C SER A 355 10.32 -56.92 34.63
N SER A 356 9.87 -57.33 33.44
CA SER A 356 10.40 -56.85 32.16
C SER A 356 10.23 -55.33 32.00
N LEU A 357 9.09 -54.77 32.42
CA LEU A 357 8.86 -53.31 32.43
C LEU A 357 9.77 -52.58 33.42
N LYS A 358 9.99 -53.13 34.62
CA LYS A 358 10.92 -52.58 35.62
C LYS A 358 12.36 -52.54 35.10
N GLU A 359 12.81 -53.63 34.49
CA GLU A 359 14.15 -53.73 33.88
C GLU A 359 14.32 -52.71 32.75
N CYS A 360 13.39 -52.66 31.79
CA CYS A 360 13.44 -51.67 30.69
C CYS A 360 13.38 -50.21 31.17
N THR A 361 12.61 -49.92 32.24
CA THR A 361 12.55 -48.56 32.80
C THR A 361 13.88 -48.16 33.42
N ASN A 362 14.54 -49.06 34.15
CA ASN A 362 15.86 -48.79 34.72
C ASN A 362 16.91 -48.57 33.62
N ASP A 363 16.96 -49.42 32.60
CA ASP A 363 17.84 -49.27 31.42
C ASP A 363 17.64 -47.89 30.75
N LEU A 364 16.37 -47.46 30.60
CA LEU A 364 16.02 -46.16 30.01
C LEU A 364 16.48 -44.99 30.90
N MET A 365 16.23 -45.03 32.20
CA MET A 365 16.66 -43.99 33.14
C MET A 365 18.18 -43.85 33.18
N ILE A 366 18.91 -44.97 33.17
CA ILE A 366 20.38 -44.99 33.11
C ILE A 366 20.87 -44.39 31.78
N SER A 367 20.30 -44.80 30.64
CA SER A 367 20.70 -44.25 29.33
C SER A 367 20.39 -42.77 29.17
N LEU A 368 19.38 -42.24 29.87
CA LEU A 368 19.00 -40.83 29.83
C LEU A 368 19.63 -39.98 30.94
N GLN A 369 20.46 -40.58 31.80
CA GLN A 369 21.09 -39.93 32.97
C GLN A 369 20.09 -39.26 33.92
N ILE A 370 18.88 -39.82 34.05
CA ILE A 370 17.81 -39.26 34.88
C ILE A 370 18.05 -39.67 36.34
N HIS A 371 18.49 -38.70 37.16
CA HIS A 371 18.56 -38.86 38.61
C HIS A 371 17.15 -39.01 39.22
N GLN A 372 16.99 -39.97 40.12
CA GLN A 372 15.70 -40.34 40.71
C GLN A 372 15.12 -39.20 41.58
N SER A 373 13.92 -38.72 41.23
CA SER A 373 13.17 -37.70 41.98
C SER A 373 11.69 -38.03 42.17
N VAL A 374 11.25 -39.24 41.80
CA VAL A 374 9.85 -39.70 41.83
C VAL A 374 9.75 -41.04 42.57
N GLN A 375 8.62 -41.31 43.22
CA GLN A 375 8.38 -42.57 43.95
C GLN A 375 8.55 -43.80 43.04
N LEU A 376 9.58 -44.61 43.33
CA LEU A 376 9.84 -45.89 42.66
C LEU A 376 8.83 -47.00 43.00
N ASP A 377 7.92 -46.73 43.94
CA ASP A 377 6.99 -47.72 44.51
C ASP A 377 6.15 -48.42 43.43
N ILE A 378 5.74 -47.70 42.38
CA ILE A 378 5.02 -48.24 41.22
C ILE A 378 5.79 -49.39 40.54
N LEU A 379 7.12 -49.34 40.52
CA LEU A 379 7.97 -50.40 39.93
C LEU A 379 8.29 -51.53 40.91
N THR A 380 8.20 -51.31 42.23
CA THR A 380 8.64 -52.27 43.25
C THR A 380 7.50 -52.95 44.01
N ARG A 381 6.29 -52.40 44.01
CA ARG A 381 5.13 -53.00 44.69
C ARG A 381 4.76 -54.38 44.12
N PRO A 382 4.24 -55.30 44.95
CA PRO A 382 3.72 -56.58 44.49
C PRO A 382 2.50 -56.40 43.58
N ILE A 383 2.23 -57.38 42.72
CA ILE A 383 1.03 -57.38 41.87
C ILE A 383 -0.21 -57.60 42.75
N PRO A 384 -1.30 -56.85 42.53
CA PRO A 384 -2.56 -57.07 43.23
C PRO A 384 -3.05 -58.52 43.11
N SER A 385 -3.34 -59.15 44.25
CA SER A 385 -3.93 -60.47 44.34
C SER A 385 -5.41 -60.36 44.66
N ASP A 386 -6.24 -61.18 44.02
CA ASP A 386 -7.68 -61.21 44.21
C ASP A 386 -8.06 -62.39 45.12
N PRO A 387 -8.92 -62.23 46.15
CA PRO A 387 -9.44 -63.34 46.94
C PRO A 387 -10.12 -64.43 46.10
N GLU A 388 -10.73 -64.07 44.96
CA GLU A 388 -11.39 -65.02 44.06
C GLU A 388 -10.38 -65.87 43.28
N ASP A 389 -9.17 -65.36 43.00
CA ASP A 389 -8.11 -66.14 42.37
C ASP A 389 -7.52 -67.15 43.35
N GLU A 390 -7.39 -66.79 44.63
CA GLU A 390 -6.94 -67.70 45.68
C GLU A 390 -7.99 -68.80 45.96
N ALA A 391 -9.28 -68.47 45.85
CA ALA A 391 -10.37 -69.45 45.85
C ALA A 391 -10.31 -70.38 44.62
N ALA A 392 -10.00 -69.85 43.43
CA ALA A 392 -9.79 -70.66 42.22
C ALA A 392 -8.58 -71.61 42.35
N GLU A 393 -7.44 -71.12 42.85
CA GLU A 393 -6.24 -71.92 43.13
C GLU A 393 -6.56 -73.07 44.10
N LYS A 394 -7.29 -72.80 45.19
CA LYS A 394 -7.73 -73.82 46.16
C LYS A 394 -8.73 -74.82 45.56
N PHE A 395 -9.71 -74.37 44.79
CA PHE A 395 -10.68 -75.23 44.13
C PHE A 395 -10.00 -76.17 43.13
N VAL A 396 -9.08 -75.64 42.31
CA VAL A 396 -8.29 -76.43 41.35
C VAL A 396 -7.38 -77.44 42.05
N ALA A 397 -6.74 -77.06 43.15
CA ALA A 397 -5.92 -77.99 43.95
C ALA A 397 -6.76 -79.11 44.59
N ALA A 398 -7.96 -78.80 45.09
CA ALA A 398 -8.86 -79.79 45.70
C ALA A 398 -9.42 -80.83 44.70
N HIS A 399 -9.51 -80.49 43.42
CA HIS A 399 -10.10 -81.33 42.37
C HIS A 399 -9.09 -81.96 41.40
N GLY A 400 -7.83 -82.13 41.83
CA GLY A 400 -6.82 -82.89 41.09
C GLY A 400 -6.03 -82.11 40.03
N GLY A 401 -6.07 -80.79 40.06
CA GLY A 401 -5.27 -79.92 39.19
C GLY A 401 -6.04 -79.34 37.99
N LEU A 402 -5.38 -78.41 37.29
CA LEU A 402 -6.04 -77.53 36.33
C LEU A 402 -6.67 -78.28 35.15
N ASP A 403 -6.00 -79.31 34.63
CA ASP A 403 -6.48 -80.06 33.47
C ASP A 403 -7.69 -80.95 33.80
N ALA A 404 -7.78 -81.44 35.05
CA ALA A 404 -8.94 -82.19 35.54
C ALA A 404 -10.20 -81.31 35.65
N VAL A 405 -10.04 -80.05 36.09
CA VAL A 405 -11.15 -79.08 36.15
C VAL A 405 -11.54 -78.59 34.75
N LYS A 406 -10.57 -78.24 33.90
CA LYS A 406 -10.82 -77.77 32.52
C LYS A 406 -11.54 -78.81 31.65
N GLY A 407 -11.21 -80.09 31.81
CA GLY A 407 -11.81 -81.18 31.04
C GLY A 407 -13.24 -81.57 31.47
N ASN A 408 -13.76 -81.00 32.56
CA ASN A 408 -15.03 -81.43 33.16
C ASN A 408 -16.01 -80.26 33.34
N GLU A 409 -16.97 -80.16 32.42
CA GLU A 409 -18.00 -79.12 32.39
C GLU A 409 -18.83 -79.05 33.69
N ALA A 410 -19.03 -80.17 34.39
CA ALA A 410 -19.76 -80.18 35.66
C ALA A 410 -18.98 -79.46 36.78
N LEU A 411 -17.65 -79.64 36.84
CA LEU A 411 -16.80 -78.94 37.81
C LEU A 411 -16.70 -77.43 37.49
N VAL A 412 -16.67 -77.06 36.22
CA VAL A 412 -16.70 -75.64 35.79
C VAL A 412 -18.02 -74.97 36.16
N LYS A 413 -19.16 -75.65 35.99
CA LYS A 413 -20.48 -75.16 36.42
C LYS A 413 -20.62 -75.10 37.95
N GLN A 414 -20.04 -76.06 38.68
CA GLN A 414 -19.99 -76.04 40.15
C GLN A 414 -19.20 -74.82 40.65
N PHE A 415 -18.00 -74.59 40.12
CA PHE A 415 -17.18 -73.43 40.48
C PHE A 415 -17.88 -72.11 40.18
N ALA A 416 -18.56 -72.00 39.02
CA ALA A 416 -19.34 -70.83 38.66
C ALA A 416 -20.50 -70.57 39.66
N SER A 417 -21.19 -71.62 40.09
CA SER A 417 -22.23 -71.55 41.12
C SER A 417 -21.70 -71.08 42.47
N GLU A 418 -20.58 -71.67 42.95
CA GLU A 418 -19.94 -71.30 44.21
C GLU A 418 -19.48 -69.83 44.21
N MET A 419 -18.97 -69.34 43.09
CA MET A 419 -18.48 -67.97 42.90
C MET A 419 -19.56 -66.96 42.42
N LYS A 420 -20.82 -67.39 42.27
CA LYS A 420 -21.94 -66.58 41.74
C LYS A 420 -21.69 -65.96 40.34
N LEU A 421 -20.88 -66.61 39.52
CA LEU A 421 -20.56 -66.18 38.15
C LEU A 421 -21.51 -66.85 37.14
N SER A 422 -21.89 -66.12 36.08
CA SER A 422 -22.65 -66.70 34.97
C SER A 422 -21.74 -67.56 34.08
N VAL A 423 -22.29 -68.70 33.63
CA VAL A 423 -21.67 -69.55 32.60
C VAL A 423 -22.24 -69.14 31.25
N ASP A 424 -21.36 -68.76 30.33
CA ASP A 424 -21.66 -68.51 28.91
C ASP A 424 -21.24 -69.74 28.08
N ASP A 425 -21.93 -70.04 26.99
CA ASP A 425 -21.70 -71.23 26.16
C ASP A 425 -20.24 -71.29 25.63
N LYS A 426 -19.60 -70.13 25.50
CA LYS A 426 -18.21 -69.97 25.02
C LYS A 426 -17.13 -70.22 26.06
N VAL A 427 -17.46 -70.40 27.34
CA VAL A 427 -16.44 -70.53 28.40
C VAL A 427 -15.56 -71.77 28.20
N MET A 428 -16.15 -72.91 27.81
CA MET A 428 -15.41 -74.15 27.58
C MET A 428 -14.48 -74.05 26.36
N GLU A 429 -14.88 -73.33 25.31
CA GLU A 429 -14.01 -73.04 24.16
C GLU A 429 -12.81 -72.18 24.58
N GLN A 430 -13.04 -71.16 25.40
CA GLN A 430 -11.97 -70.27 25.88
C GLN A 430 -10.98 -70.98 26.81
N LEU A 431 -11.44 -71.85 27.71
CA LEU A 431 -10.58 -72.61 28.64
C LEU A 431 -9.66 -73.61 27.92
N ASN A 432 -10.14 -74.18 26.80
CA ASN A 432 -9.43 -75.12 25.94
C ASN A 432 -8.59 -74.43 24.84
N SER A 433 -8.75 -73.13 24.63
CA SER A 433 -7.96 -72.38 23.66
C SER A 433 -6.47 -72.31 24.06
N ASN A 434 -5.56 -72.50 23.10
CA ASN A 434 -4.13 -72.29 23.34
C ASN A 434 -3.84 -70.78 23.43
N ILE A 435 -3.94 -70.25 24.64
CA ILE A 435 -3.75 -68.84 24.99
C ILE A 435 -2.42 -68.25 24.49
N SER A 436 -1.36 -69.07 24.31
CA SER A 436 -0.08 -68.60 23.78
C SER A 436 -0.16 -68.28 22.28
N VAL A 437 -0.98 -69.01 21.52
CA VAL A 437 -1.27 -68.71 20.11
C VAL A 437 -2.09 -67.42 19.98
N VAL A 438 -3.07 -67.23 20.87
CA VAL A 438 -3.90 -66.01 20.90
C VAL A 438 -3.07 -64.76 21.28
N LEU A 439 -2.10 -64.91 22.19
CA LEU A 439 -1.14 -63.85 22.53
C LEU A 439 -0.30 -63.44 21.32
N GLN A 440 0.27 -64.41 20.59
CA GLN A 440 1.07 -64.14 19.38
C GLN A 440 0.23 -63.43 18.30
N GLN A 441 -0.97 -63.92 18.00
CA GLN A 441 -1.88 -63.30 17.03
C GLN A 441 -2.24 -61.85 17.38
N ASN A 442 -2.43 -61.54 18.67
CA ASN A 442 -2.67 -60.16 19.11
C ASN A 442 -1.41 -59.29 18.97
N GLN A 443 -0.21 -59.85 19.18
CA GLN A 443 1.06 -59.15 18.97
C GLN A 443 1.30 -58.83 17.49
N ASP A 444 1.14 -59.81 16.59
CA ASP A 444 1.33 -59.63 15.14
C ASP A 444 0.37 -58.56 14.58
N ARG A 445 -0.89 -58.56 15.05
CA ARG A 445 -1.90 -57.56 14.64
C ARG A 445 -1.58 -56.15 15.14
N LEU A 446 -0.96 -56.01 16.32
CA LEU A 446 -0.47 -54.72 16.82
C LEU A 446 0.68 -54.21 15.94
N GLU A 447 1.59 -55.10 15.53
CA GLU A 447 2.73 -54.76 14.67
C GLU A 447 2.32 -54.28 13.27
N GLN A 448 1.30 -54.89 12.67
CA GLN A 448 0.73 -54.38 11.40
C GLN A 448 0.17 -52.96 11.55
N SER A 449 -0.66 -52.73 12.59
CA SER A 449 -1.28 -51.42 12.84
C SER A 449 -0.27 -50.32 13.18
N LEU A 450 0.86 -50.70 13.81
CA LEU A 450 2.00 -49.82 14.07
C LEU A 450 2.64 -49.33 12.77
N ASN A 451 2.93 -50.24 11.85
CA ASN A 451 3.59 -49.90 10.58
C ASN A 451 2.74 -48.94 9.72
N GLU A 452 1.44 -49.18 9.61
CA GLU A 452 0.50 -48.31 8.87
C GLU A 452 0.40 -46.90 9.50
N SER A 453 0.38 -46.83 10.84
CA SER A 453 0.28 -45.57 11.59
C SER A 453 1.56 -44.72 11.49
N VAL A 454 2.73 -45.35 11.64
CA VAL A 454 4.04 -44.66 11.57
C VAL A 454 4.26 -44.04 10.19
N SER A 455 3.93 -44.74 9.11
CA SER A 455 4.00 -44.19 7.75
C SER A 455 3.18 -42.91 7.59
N THR A 456 1.98 -42.86 8.17
CA THR A 456 1.08 -41.70 8.08
C THR A 456 1.63 -40.51 8.88
N SER A 457 2.08 -40.72 10.12
CA SER A 457 2.64 -39.65 10.96
C SER A 457 3.96 -39.09 10.43
N VAL A 458 4.78 -39.90 9.75
CA VAL A 458 6.00 -39.41 9.07
C VAL A 458 5.65 -38.49 7.90
N VAL A 459 4.62 -38.82 7.10
CA VAL A 459 4.15 -37.97 5.99
C VAL A 459 3.57 -36.66 6.49
N GLU A 460 2.77 -36.66 7.56
CA GLU A 460 2.26 -35.43 8.18
C GLU A 460 3.37 -34.59 8.82
N GLY A 461 4.36 -35.23 9.45
CA GLY A 461 5.55 -34.56 10.00
C GLY A 461 6.34 -33.83 8.91
N ILE A 462 6.59 -34.48 7.76
CA ILE A 462 7.22 -33.85 6.59
C ILE A 462 6.38 -32.69 6.06
N ARG A 463 5.05 -32.83 5.99
CA ARG A 463 4.13 -31.79 5.51
C ARG A 463 4.10 -30.57 6.45
N GLY A 464 4.14 -30.79 7.76
CA GLY A 464 4.25 -29.74 8.78
C GLY A 464 5.61 -29.05 8.77
N LEU A 465 6.70 -29.80 8.60
CA LEU A 465 8.04 -29.24 8.45
C LEU A 465 8.15 -28.39 7.18
N ALA A 466 7.59 -28.87 6.06
CA ALA A 466 7.50 -28.10 4.81
C ALA A 466 6.66 -26.83 4.97
N ALA A 467 5.57 -26.86 5.75
CA ALA A 467 4.77 -25.68 6.06
C ALA A 467 5.56 -24.65 6.89
N GLN A 468 6.30 -25.08 7.93
CA GLN A 468 7.19 -24.19 8.70
C GLN A 468 8.36 -23.65 7.86
N ILE A 469 8.93 -24.48 6.98
CA ILE A 469 9.96 -24.05 6.03
C ILE A 469 9.38 -23.01 5.07
N ASN A 470 8.15 -23.18 4.55
CA ASN A 470 7.49 -22.18 3.71
C ASN A 470 7.12 -20.90 4.46
N GLU A 471 6.64 -21.00 5.70
CA GLU A 471 6.29 -19.84 6.52
C GLU A 471 7.54 -19.01 6.86
N SER A 472 8.65 -19.69 7.18
CA SER A 472 9.96 -19.05 7.35
C SER A 472 10.63 -18.63 6.02
N ALA A 473 10.19 -19.13 4.86
CA ALA A 473 10.66 -18.71 3.52
C ALA A 473 9.84 -17.56 2.91
N LYS A 474 8.70 -17.22 3.50
CA LYS A 474 7.98 -15.94 3.24
C LYS A 474 8.73 -14.76 3.86
N GLU A 475 9.58 -14.98 4.86
CA GLU A 475 10.50 -13.96 5.35
C GLU A 475 11.64 -13.73 4.35
N GLN A 476 12.08 -12.48 4.25
CA GLN A 476 13.17 -12.10 3.36
C GLN A 476 14.47 -12.71 3.89
N THR A 477 15.06 -13.60 3.08
CA THR A 477 16.34 -14.24 3.36
C THR A 477 17.46 -13.33 2.91
N PHE A 478 18.36 -13.02 3.84
CA PHE A 478 19.53 -12.19 3.60
C PHE A 478 20.77 -13.01 3.94
N VAL A 479 21.69 -13.18 2.98
CA VAL A 479 23.06 -13.62 3.29
C VAL A 479 23.77 -12.44 4.00
N CYS A 480 24.85 -12.65 4.75
CA CYS A 480 25.70 -11.55 5.21
C CYS A 480 26.99 -11.57 4.42
N ILE A 481 27.18 -10.65 3.48
CA ILE A 481 28.30 -10.75 2.53
C ILE A 481 29.64 -10.20 3.13
N GLN A 482 29.76 -10.08 4.46
CA GLN A 482 31.05 -10.11 5.19
C GLN A 482 31.37 -11.47 5.84
N CYS A 483 30.40 -12.38 6.03
CA CYS A 483 30.61 -13.68 6.68
C CYS A 483 29.84 -14.87 6.05
N GLU A 484 29.23 -14.66 4.89
CA GLU A 484 28.47 -15.61 4.04
C GLU A 484 27.31 -16.36 4.73
N LYS A 485 26.93 -15.99 5.95
CA LYS A 485 25.81 -16.62 6.69
C LYS A 485 24.46 -16.04 6.32
N GLU A 486 23.49 -16.92 6.08
CA GLU A 486 22.07 -16.57 5.96
C GLU A 486 21.48 -16.15 7.32
N TYR A 487 20.67 -15.09 7.29
CA TYR A 487 19.80 -14.63 8.36
C TYR A 487 18.44 -14.20 7.80
N ARG A 488 17.46 -14.09 8.69
CA ARG A 488 16.05 -13.71 8.41
C ARG A 488 15.58 -12.73 9.47
N ASP A 489 14.57 -11.92 9.18
CA ASP A 489 14.09 -10.88 10.09
C ASP A 489 13.69 -11.44 11.48
N SER A 490 13.04 -12.61 11.56
CA SER A 490 12.74 -13.28 12.85
C SER A 490 13.95 -13.70 13.68
N THR A 491 15.10 -13.93 13.03
CA THR A 491 16.34 -14.40 13.67
C THR A 491 17.30 -13.27 14.01
N ASN A 492 16.95 -12.04 13.65
CA ASN A 492 17.79 -10.87 13.72
C ASN A 492 17.29 -9.97 14.86
N GLY A 493 18.15 -9.58 15.81
CA GLY A 493 17.76 -8.58 16.79
C GLY A 493 17.43 -7.24 16.10
N GLU A 494 16.58 -6.41 16.71
CA GLU A 494 15.98 -5.16 16.14
C GLU A 494 16.96 -4.10 15.56
N LYS A 495 18.25 -4.39 15.51
CA LYS A 495 19.37 -3.47 15.33
C LYS A 495 20.48 -3.98 14.39
N SER A 496 20.25 -5.05 13.64
CA SER A 496 21.32 -5.72 12.86
C SER A 496 21.13 -5.60 11.34
N CYS A 497 22.15 -5.11 10.61
CA CYS A 497 22.19 -5.07 9.13
C CYS A 497 23.65 -5.23 8.59
N SER A 498 23.83 -5.35 7.27
CA SER A 498 24.72 -6.37 6.67
C SER A 498 25.53 -5.92 5.41
N PHE A 499 26.38 -6.81 4.84
CA PHE A 499 27.19 -6.67 3.58
C PHE A 499 28.35 -5.61 3.62
N HIS A 500 29.51 -5.65 2.93
CA HIS A 500 30.32 -6.60 2.14
C HIS A 500 31.83 -6.30 2.41
N ARG A 501 32.78 -7.17 2.03
CA ARG A 501 34.21 -6.85 1.78
C ARG A 501 34.40 -6.12 0.42
N ALA A 502 35.51 -5.42 0.24
CA ALA A 502 35.99 -4.99 -1.08
C ALA A 502 37.52 -4.96 -1.12
N GLU A 503 38.12 -5.15 -2.30
CA GLU A 503 39.56 -4.99 -2.48
C GLU A 503 40.00 -3.52 -2.37
N TYR A 504 41.16 -3.32 -1.75
CA TYR A 504 41.76 -2.01 -1.49
C TYR A 504 42.77 -1.67 -2.58
N ASP A 505 42.55 -0.58 -3.31
CA ASP A 505 43.51 -0.05 -4.27
C ASP A 505 44.61 0.71 -3.51
N SER A 506 45.80 0.10 -3.45
CA SER A 506 46.98 0.66 -2.78
C SER A 506 47.51 1.94 -3.42
N TRP A 507 47.17 2.24 -4.68
CA TRP A 507 47.61 3.45 -5.39
C TRP A 507 46.67 4.62 -5.10
N THR A 508 45.36 4.44 -5.29
CA THR A 508 44.38 5.52 -5.01
C THR A 508 44.02 5.66 -3.53
N LYS A 509 44.44 4.69 -2.70
CA LYS A 509 44.12 4.56 -1.26
C LYS A 509 42.62 4.47 -0.97
N ASN A 510 41.84 3.99 -1.94
CA ASN A 510 40.39 3.88 -1.86
C ASN A 510 39.91 2.42 -2.05
N TYR A 511 38.70 2.11 -1.61
CA TYR A 511 38.02 0.86 -1.97
C TYR A 511 37.27 0.97 -3.30
N ALA A 512 37.46 -0.01 -4.19
CA ALA A 512 36.95 0.01 -5.56
C ALA A 512 35.40 0.02 -5.67
N CYS A 513 34.68 -0.33 -4.59
CA CYS A 513 33.22 -0.31 -4.57
C CYS A 513 32.61 1.08 -4.31
N CYS A 514 33.30 1.99 -3.63
CA CYS A 514 32.73 3.23 -3.10
C CYS A 514 33.64 4.47 -3.16
N SER A 515 34.90 4.33 -3.58
CA SER A 515 35.87 5.43 -3.74
C SER A 515 36.18 6.21 -2.45
N THR A 516 36.09 5.56 -1.27
CA THR A 516 36.41 6.19 0.03
C THR A 516 37.71 5.66 0.66
N LYS A 517 38.33 6.50 1.50
CA LYS A 517 39.74 6.37 1.94
C LYS A 517 40.01 5.51 3.17
N ASN A 518 39.00 5.18 3.97
CA ASN A 518 39.19 4.65 5.33
C ASN A 518 39.01 3.12 5.41
N PRO A 519 39.99 2.37 5.94
CA PRO A 519 39.86 0.93 6.16
C PRO A 519 39.01 0.64 7.40
N CYS A 520 37.95 -0.16 7.24
CA CYS A 520 37.11 -0.62 8.33
C CYS A 520 37.92 -1.52 9.27
N GLN A 521 38.16 -1.07 10.52
CA GLN A 521 38.78 -1.93 11.53
C GLN A 521 37.74 -2.84 12.20
N ALA A 522 37.97 -4.14 12.13
CA ALA A 522 37.09 -5.16 12.69
C ALA A 522 37.18 -5.21 14.23
N GLY A 523 36.03 -5.36 14.88
CA GLY A 523 35.90 -5.56 16.32
C GLY A 523 34.52 -6.13 16.66
N SER A 524 34.42 -6.86 17.77
CA SER A 524 33.22 -7.64 18.12
C SER A 524 31.93 -6.81 18.15
N HIS A 525 30.84 -7.40 17.65
CA HIS A 525 29.49 -6.84 17.61
C HIS A 525 29.07 -6.22 18.96
N ARG A 526 28.85 -4.89 19.00
CA ARG A 526 28.38 -4.15 20.18
C ARG A 526 27.02 -3.49 19.91
N SER A 527 26.14 -3.57 20.90
CA SER A 527 24.68 -3.34 20.80
C SER A 527 24.21 -1.88 20.88
N GLU A 528 25.10 -0.87 20.77
CA GLU A 528 24.86 0.43 21.42
C GLU A 528 24.94 1.71 20.56
N HIS A 529 25.22 1.67 19.25
CA HIS A 529 25.35 2.90 18.43
C HIS A 529 24.40 2.97 17.22
N HIS A 530 23.13 3.34 17.45
CA HIS A 530 22.10 3.50 16.41
C HIS A 530 21.76 4.95 16.04
N SER A 531 22.56 5.92 16.48
CA SER A 531 22.18 7.34 16.43
C SER A 531 22.71 8.11 15.22
N ASP A 532 23.73 7.60 14.52
CA ASP A 532 24.50 8.40 13.55
C ASP A 532 24.53 7.79 12.14
N TYR A 533 23.54 8.20 11.34
CA TYR A 533 23.46 8.15 9.86
C TYR A 533 22.90 6.88 9.17
N PRO A 534 22.31 7.01 7.97
CA PRO A 534 21.01 6.39 7.68
C PRO A 534 21.04 5.26 6.64
N TYR A 535 19.85 4.68 6.41
CA TYR A 535 19.42 3.73 5.37
C TYR A 535 19.68 4.16 3.89
N GLY A 536 20.65 5.03 3.63
CA GLY A 536 20.76 5.81 2.40
C GLY A 536 21.13 5.03 1.13
N ASN A 537 21.77 3.86 1.20
CA ASN A 537 22.46 3.28 0.04
C ASN A 537 21.70 2.17 -0.72
N PHE A 538 20.68 1.52 -0.13
CA PHE A 538 19.91 0.49 -0.87
C PHE A 538 19.07 1.09 -2.00
N PHE A 539 18.34 2.19 -1.74
CA PHE A 539 17.51 2.80 -2.78
C PHE A 539 18.34 3.37 -3.96
N PRO A 540 19.51 4.01 -3.76
CA PRO A 540 20.46 4.31 -4.82
C PRO A 540 21.00 3.07 -5.56
N PHE A 541 21.25 1.94 -4.88
CA PHE A 541 21.64 0.69 -5.55
C PHE A 541 20.52 0.16 -6.45
N ALA A 542 19.29 0.05 -5.94
CA ALA A 542 18.13 -0.38 -6.72
C ALA A 542 17.89 0.56 -7.92
N ARG A 543 17.92 1.88 -7.71
CA ARG A 543 17.87 2.89 -8.79
C ARG A 543 19.04 2.76 -9.77
N GLY A 544 20.23 2.40 -9.28
CA GLY A 544 21.42 2.14 -10.09
C GLY A 544 21.28 0.93 -11.04
N ILE A 545 20.29 0.06 -10.80
CA ILE A 545 19.89 -1.05 -11.67
C ILE A 545 18.64 -0.70 -12.50
N THR A 546 17.67 0.05 -11.96
CA THR A 546 16.40 0.33 -12.66
C THR A 546 16.37 1.58 -13.53
N ASN A 547 17.29 2.53 -13.33
CA ASN A 547 17.24 3.83 -14.01
C ASN A 547 18.13 3.91 -15.27
N TYR A 548 18.79 2.81 -15.63
CA TYR A 548 19.69 2.73 -16.78
C TYR A 548 19.24 1.63 -17.74
N VAL A 549 19.42 1.85 -19.03
CA VAL A 549 19.00 0.91 -20.09
C VAL A 549 20.02 -0.20 -20.35
N ASP A 550 21.22 -0.13 -19.78
CA ASP A 550 22.30 -1.10 -19.98
C ASP A 550 22.48 -2.08 -18.80
N THR A 551 21.67 -1.95 -17.76
CA THR A 551 21.69 -2.78 -16.54
C THR A 551 20.67 -3.90 -16.55
N THR A 552 19.52 -3.71 -17.19
CA THR A 552 18.46 -4.72 -17.27
C THR A 552 17.85 -4.79 -18.67
N GLU A 553 17.42 -5.99 -19.07
CA GLU A 553 16.60 -6.22 -20.26
C GLU A 553 15.19 -6.53 -19.77
N VAL A 554 14.29 -5.55 -19.78
CA VAL A 554 12.89 -5.75 -19.34
C VAL A 554 12.16 -6.61 -20.37
N TRP A 555 11.70 -7.79 -19.97
CA TRP A 555 10.95 -8.68 -20.84
C TRP A 555 9.45 -8.40 -20.78
N ALA A 556 8.92 -8.17 -19.58
CA ALA A 556 7.51 -7.87 -19.36
C ALA A 556 7.35 -6.88 -18.21
N GLU A 557 6.47 -5.90 -18.41
CA GLU A 557 6.11 -4.89 -17.40
C GLU A 557 4.62 -4.60 -17.48
N VAL A 558 3.98 -4.38 -16.34
CA VAL A 558 2.62 -3.85 -16.22
C VAL A 558 2.66 -2.67 -15.25
N GLU A 559 2.04 -1.57 -15.65
CA GLU A 559 1.86 -0.37 -14.82
C GLU A 559 0.41 0.08 -14.96
N ASP A 560 -0.21 0.43 -13.84
CA ASP A 560 -1.52 1.07 -13.80
C ASP A 560 -1.47 2.25 -12.80
N THR A 561 -2.23 3.30 -13.06
CA THR A 561 -2.20 4.55 -12.29
C THR A 561 -3.57 4.84 -11.70
N ASN A 562 -3.62 4.97 -10.38
CA ASN A 562 -4.81 5.42 -9.66
C ASN A 562 -5.07 6.89 -10.02
N LEU A 563 -6.13 7.15 -10.78
CA LEU A 563 -6.43 8.46 -11.34
C LEU A 563 -6.97 9.47 -10.31
N GLU A 564 -7.29 9.02 -9.09
CA GLU A 564 -7.68 9.88 -7.96
C GLU A 564 -6.49 10.26 -7.07
N THR A 565 -5.54 9.35 -6.85
CA THR A 565 -4.38 9.57 -5.95
C THR A 565 -3.07 9.84 -6.69
N SER A 566 -3.05 9.69 -8.02
CA SER A 566 -1.84 9.67 -8.87
C SER A 566 -0.82 8.59 -8.51
N LYS A 567 -1.19 7.60 -7.67
CA LYS A 567 -0.31 6.51 -7.28
C LYS A 567 -0.16 5.48 -8.40
N LYS A 568 1.08 5.03 -8.64
CA LYS A 568 1.40 3.98 -9.62
C LYS A 568 1.56 2.62 -8.94
N VAL A 569 0.87 1.61 -9.47
CA VAL A 569 1.04 0.20 -9.12
C VAL A 569 1.67 -0.50 -10.32
N GLN A 570 2.84 -1.12 -10.10
CA GLN A 570 3.65 -1.68 -11.18
C GLN A 570 4.24 -3.05 -10.80
N ALA A 571 4.48 -3.89 -11.79
CA ALA A 571 5.25 -5.13 -11.65
C ALA A 571 6.02 -5.40 -12.95
N SER A 572 7.23 -5.94 -12.85
CA SER A 572 8.04 -6.31 -14.02
C SER A 572 8.97 -7.50 -13.81
N VAL A 573 9.30 -8.13 -14.93
CA VAL A 573 10.24 -9.25 -15.06
C VAL A 573 11.29 -8.85 -16.08
N ALA A 574 12.56 -8.92 -15.69
CA ALA A 574 13.69 -8.51 -16.51
C ALA A 574 14.85 -9.49 -16.37
N ARG A 575 15.72 -9.56 -17.38
CA ARG A 575 17.06 -10.12 -17.22
C ARG A 575 17.96 -9.10 -16.54
N LEU A 576 18.80 -9.53 -15.60
CA LEU A 576 19.91 -8.71 -15.12
C LEU A 576 21.07 -8.78 -16.13
N LEU A 577 21.40 -7.65 -16.75
CA LEU A 577 22.55 -7.54 -17.65
C LEU A 577 23.82 -7.09 -16.92
N ARG A 578 23.70 -6.18 -15.95
CA ARG A 578 24.82 -5.61 -15.15
C ARG A 578 24.32 -5.14 -13.79
N TRP A 579 25.16 -5.25 -12.77
CA TRP A 579 24.87 -4.74 -11.41
C TRP A 579 24.90 -3.21 -11.27
N LYS A 580 25.49 -2.52 -12.24
CA LYS A 580 25.52 -1.05 -12.37
C LYS A 580 25.78 -0.68 -13.83
N SER A 581 25.36 0.52 -14.24
CA SER A 581 25.64 1.01 -15.60
C SER A 581 27.15 0.97 -15.89
N ARG A 582 27.51 0.50 -17.08
CA ARG A 582 28.88 0.25 -17.55
C ARG A 582 29.70 -0.75 -16.70
N GLY A 583 29.05 -1.51 -15.81
CA GLY A 583 29.66 -2.57 -15.00
C GLY A 583 29.87 -3.90 -15.74
N GLY A 584 30.39 -4.91 -15.05
CA GLY A 584 30.44 -6.29 -15.56
C GLY A 584 29.07 -6.97 -15.60
N ALA A 585 28.98 -8.05 -16.38
CA ALA A 585 27.81 -8.93 -16.38
C ALA A 585 27.80 -9.83 -15.12
N PRO A 586 26.63 -10.33 -14.67
CA PRO A 586 26.57 -11.33 -13.60
C PRO A 586 27.27 -12.64 -13.99
N ASP A 587 27.95 -13.28 -13.03
CA ASP A 587 28.66 -14.55 -13.23
C ASP A 587 27.70 -15.72 -13.56
N VAL A 588 26.43 -15.59 -13.17
CA VAL A 588 25.37 -16.59 -13.38
C VAL A 588 24.16 -15.91 -14.02
N PRO A 589 23.53 -16.51 -15.06
CA PRO A 589 22.28 -16.00 -15.63
C PRO A 589 21.22 -15.75 -14.55
N THR A 590 20.73 -14.52 -14.47
CA THR A 590 19.92 -14.01 -13.37
C THR A 590 18.70 -13.22 -13.89
N ILE A 591 17.52 -13.55 -13.36
CA ILE A 591 16.26 -12.84 -13.57
C ILE A 591 16.01 -11.90 -12.38
N LEU A 592 15.54 -10.68 -12.65
CA LEU A 592 15.01 -9.73 -11.68
C LEU A 592 13.48 -9.74 -11.77
N VAL A 593 12.82 -9.95 -10.63
CA VAL A 593 11.38 -9.75 -10.46
C VAL A 593 11.15 -8.56 -9.53
N ARG A 594 10.38 -7.58 -10.02
CA ARG A 594 9.99 -6.36 -9.32
C ARG A 594 8.48 -6.32 -9.14
N VAL A 595 8.01 -5.99 -7.94
CA VAL A 595 6.59 -5.69 -7.67
C VAL A 595 6.52 -4.46 -6.76
N GLY A 596 5.81 -3.43 -7.17
CA GLY A 596 5.84 -2.12 -6.51
C GLY A 596 7.13 -1.34 -6.77
N THR A 597 7.18 -0.11 -6.24
CA THR A 597 8.33 0.78 -6.34
C THR A 597 9.24 0.60 -5.13
N PRO A 598 10.55 0.33 -5.26
CA PRO A 598 11.48 0.26 -4.13
C PRO A 598 11.52 1.58 -3.35
N SER A 599 10.81 1.62 -2.22
CA SER A 599 10.64 2.78 -1.34
C SER A 599 10.56 2.32 0.12
N ILE A 600 10.84 3.23 1.06
CA ILE A 600 10.62 3.00 2.50
C ILE A 600 9.13 3.15 2.89
N SER A 601 8.34 3.81 2.04
CA SER A 601 6.94 4.18 2.32
C SER A 601 5.92 3.10 1.96
N GLU A 602 6.28 2.12 1.14
CA GLU A 602 5.36 1.10 0.62
C GLU A 602 6.00 -0.28 0.60
N PRO A 603 5.21 -1.37 0.76
CA PRO A 603 5.69 -2.72 0.48
C PRO A 603 6.16 -2.84 -0.97
N TYR A 604 7.23 -3.58 -1.22
CA TYR A 604 7.72 -3.92 -2.55
C TYR A 604 8.45 -5.28 -2.57
N LEU A 605 8.58 -5.87 -3.76
CA LEU A 605 9.53 -6.93 -4.06
C LEU A 605 10.59 -6.38 -5.01
N PHE A 606 11.87 -6.63 -4.69
CA PHE A 606 12.99 -6.42 -5.59
C PHE A 606 13.94 -7.60 -5.42
N LYS A 607 13.69 -8.70 -6.15
CA LYS A 607 14.36 -9.99 -5.91
C LYS A 607 14.96 -10.56 -7.19
N PHE A 608 16.17 -11.09 -7.04
CA PHE A 608 16.92 -11.77 -8.08
C PHE A 608 16.76 -13.29 -7.91
N PHE A 609 16.75 -14.01 -9.04
CA PHE A 609 16.73 -15.47 -9.09
C PHE A 609 17.74 -15.93 -10.14
N ASN A 610 18.70 -16.76 -9.74
CA ASN A 610 19.61 -17.48 -10.64
C ASN A 610 19.04 -18.88 -10.97
N THR A 611 19.70 -19.60 -11.88
CA THR A 611 19.25 -20.92 -12.35
C THR A 611 19.07 -21.95 -11.22
N LYS A 612 19.99 -21.99 -10.25
CA LYS A 612 19.90 -22.89 -9.09
C LYS A 612 18.73 -22.55 -8.17
N ASP A 613 18.46 -21.26 -7.98
CA ASP A 613 17.32 -20.80 -7.17
C ASP A 613 16.01 -21.30 -7.80
N LEU A 614 15.88 -21.19 -9.13
CA LEU A 614 14.68 -21.60 -9.87
C LEU A 614 14.51 -23.13 -9.91
N GLU A 615 15.59 -23.90 -10.02
CA GLU A 615 15.54 -25.37 -9.93
C GLU A 615 15.00 -25.86 -8.57
N VAL A 616 15.47 -25.25 -7.47
CA VAL A 616 15.00 -25.57 -6.11
C VAL A 616 13.56 -25.11 -5.92
N LEU A 617 13.26 -23.86 -6.30
CA LEU A 617 11.91 -23.30 -6.19
C LEU A 617 10.89 -24.09 -7.00
N SER A 618 11.22 -24.56 -8.21
CA SER A 618 10.28 -25.34 -9.01
C SER A 618 9.83 -26.62 -8.30
N LYS A 619 10.74 -27.32 -7.60
CA LYS A 619 10.40 -28.51 -6.81
C LYS A 619 9.53 -28.19 -5.60
N VAL A 620 9.80 -27.05 -4.94
CA VAL A 620 9.00 -26.60 -3.78
C VAL A 620 7.60 -26.16 -4.20
N VAL A 621 7.48 -25.42 -5.30
CA VAL A 621 6.19 -24.93 -5.83
C VAL A 621 5.35 -26.07 -6.38
N ASP A 622 5.96 -27.09 -7.01
CA ASP A 622 5.27 -28.31 -7.41
C ASP A 622 4.65 -29.05 -6.20
N ILE A 623 5.45 -29.35 -5.17
CA ILE A 623 4.99 -30.06 -3.97
C ILE A 623 3.95 -29.28 -3.16
N THR A 624 4.05 -27.96 -3.11
CA THR A 624 3.21 -27.12 -2.22
C THR A 624 2.03 -26.45 -2.95
N HIS A 625 2.03 -26.44 -4.28
CA HIS A 625 1.13 -25.68 -5.15
C HIS A 625 1.02 -24.18 -4.83
N GLN A 626 1.98 -23.59 -4.11
CA GLN A 626 2.00 -22.16 -3.75
C GLN A 626 2.71 -21.34 -4.83
N THR A 627 1.92 -20.79 -5.76
CA THR A 627 2.42 -20.05 -6.92
C THR A 627 2.72 -18.56 -6.65
N LEU A 628 2.17 -17.96 -5.60
CA LEU A 628 2.33 -16.52 -5.35
C LEU A 628 3.78 -16.16 -4.97
N ILE A 629 4.44 -15.33 -5.78
CA ILE A 629 5.78 -14.81 -5.49
C ILE A 629 5.68 -13.67 -4.48
N TYR A 630 4.83 -12.69 -4.79
CA TYR A 630 4.58 -11.53 -3.93
C TYR A 630 3.30 -10.80 -4.35
N ARG A 631 2.60 -10.20 -3.39
CA ARG A 631 1.48 -9.29 -3.61
C ARG A 631 1.61 -8.09 -2.68
N GLN A 632 1.61 -6.89 -3.25
CA GLN A 632 1.87 -5.63 -2.54
C GLN A 632 0.79 -5.27 -1.51
N SER A 633 -0.47 -5.63 -1.80
CA SER A 633 -1.65 -5.26 -1.02
C SER A 633 -2.66 -6.41 -1.00
N ARG A 634 -3.26 -6.68 0.17
CA ARG A 634 -4.35 -7.67 0.30
C ARG A 634 -5.69 -7.18 -0.27
N ALA A 635 -5.82 -5.89 -0.59
CA ALA A 635 -7.02 -5.36 -1.23
C ALA A 635 -7.16 -5.87 -2.67
N ASN A 636 -8.40 -6.03 -3.14
CA ASN A 636 -8.71 -6.40 -4.52
C ASN A 636 -8.93 -5.20 -5.45
N GLU A 637 -8.96 -3.97 -4.91
CA GLU A 637 -9.12 -2.75 -5.70
C GLU A 637 -7.78 -2.17 -6.14
N GLU A 638 -6.78 -2.10 -5.26
CA GLU A 638 -5.44 -1.62 -5.60
C GLU A 638 -4.38 -2.63 -5.16
N TYR A 639 -3.65 -3.21 -6.13
CA TYR A 639 -2.53 -4.10 -5.89
C TYR A 639 -1.61 -4.26 -7.12
N ALA A 640 -0.34 -4.53 -6.85
CA ALA A 640 0.57 -5.19 -7.80
C ALA A 640 0.94 -6.59 -7.27
N MET A 641 1.15 -7.56 -8.15
CA MET A 641 1.60 -8.91 -7.79
C MET A 641 2.42 -9.60 -8.89
N ALA A 642 3.15 -10.64 -8.49
CA ALA A 642 3.78 -11.60 -9.38
C ALA A 642 3.53 -13.04 -8.88
N GLU A 643 3.32 -13.97 -9.81
CA GLU A 643 2.99 -15.38 -9.57
C GLU A 643 3.76 -16.29 -10.52
N TRP A 644 4.23 -17.43 -10.05
CA TRP A 644 4.71 -18.54 -10.88
C TRP A 644 3.57 -19.17 -11.66
N VAL A 645 3.83 -19.56 -12.90
CA VAL A 645 2.93 -20.40 -13.70
C VAL A 645 3.61 -21.72 -13.94
N LEU A 646 2.96 -22.83 -13.59
CA LEU A 646 3.47 -24.18 -13.79
C LEU A 646 3.04 -24.74 -15.14
N SER A 647 3.88 -25.62 -15.71
CA SER A 647 3.52 -26.51 -16.80
C SER A 647 2.63 -27.65 -16.30
N SER A 648 2.12 -28.46 -17.24
CA SER A 648 1.45 -29.74 -16.93
C SER A 648 2.33 -30.77 -16.22
N GLU A 649 3.65 -30.53 -16.17
CA GLU A 649 4.66 -31.40 -15.55
C GLU A 649 5.12 -30.87 -14.17
N GLY A 650 4.44 -29.86 -13.61
CA GLY A 650 4.79 -29.25 -12.32
C GLY A 650 5.98 -28.28 -12.35
N VAL A 651 6.67 -28.16 -13.49
CA VAL A 651 7.83 -27.29 -13.66
C VAL A 651 7.40 -25.83 -13.89
N ILE A 652 8.11 -24.86 -13.32
CA ILE A 652 7.88 -23.42 -13.58
C ILE A 652 8.09 -23.13 -15.07
N ALA A 653 7.02 -22.69 -15.76
CA ALA A 653 7.00 -22.34 -17.17
C ALA A 653 7.08 -20.82 -17.44
N GLY A 654 6.88 -20.00 -16.40
CA GLY A 654 6.88 -18.55 -16.55
C GLY A 654 6.41 -17.80 -15.31
N ILE A 655 6.35 -16.48 -15.44
CA ILE A 655 5.86 -15.56 -14.41
C ILE A 655 4.67 -14.78 -14.97
N ARG A 656 3.56 -14.77 -14.23
CA ARG A 656 2.43 -13.86 -14.45
C ARG A 656 2.62 -12.62 -13.57
N ILE A 657 2.53 -11.44 -14.16
CA ILE A 657 2.55 -10.15 -13.48
C ILE A 657 1.22 -9.45 -13.64
N THR A 658 0.75 -8.82 -12.57
CA THR A 658 -0.55 -8.14 -12.52
C THR A 658 -0.43 -6.81 -11.80
N ALA A 659 -1.03 -5.76 -12.36
CA ALA A 659 -1.27 -4.49 -11.71
C ALA A 659 -2.75 -4.09 -11.87
N LYS A 660 -3.37 -3.61 -10.79
CA LYS A 660 -4.72 -3.01 -10.81
C LYS A 660 -4.70 -1.78 -9.90
N ALA A 661 -5.06 -0.62 -10.44
CA ALA A 661 -5.37 0.56 -9.66
C ALA A 661 -6.88 0.59 -9.28
N ALA A 662 -7.21 1.26 -8.17
CA ALA A 662 -8.61 1.34 -7.71
C ALA A 662 -9.57 2.02 -8.71
N THR A 663 -9.03 2.84 -9.63
CA THR A 663 -9.78 3.55 -10.68
C THR A 663 -9.94 2.74 -11.98
N SER A 664 -9.48 1.49 -12.01
CA SER A 664 -9.45 0.66 -13.22
C SER A 664 -10.43 -0.52 -13.12
N ASP A 665 -11.37 -0.58 -14.07
CA ASP A 665 -12.40 -1.63 -14.18
C ASP A 665 -11.79 -3.04 -14.20
N THR A 666 -10.61 -3.20 -14.83
CA THR A 666 -9.93 -4.49 -15.02
C THR A 666 -8.42 -4.40 -14.71
N PRO A 667 -7.82 -5.48 -14.20
CA PRO A 667 -6.37 -5.55 -13.98
C PRO A 667 -5.60 -5.62 -15.30
N PHE A 668 -4.44 -4.97 -15.39
CA PHE A 668 -3.43 -5.22 -16.43
C PHE A 668 -2.67 -6.51 -16.06
N ILE A 669 -2.75 -7.54 -16.91
CA ILE A 669 -2.11 -8.85 -16.71
C ILE A 669 -1.22 -9.21 -17.91
N ARG A 670 0.05 -9.53 -17.66
CA ARG A 670 0.97 -10.10 -18.65
C ARG A 670 1.57 -11.42 -18.14
N PHE A 671 1.79 -12.35 -19.07
CA PHE A 671 2.49 -13.61 -18.84
C PHE A 671 3.83 -13.62 -19.59
N CYS A 672 4.92 -13.77 -18.85
CA CYS A 672 6.28 -13.88 -19.35
C CYS A 672 6.75 -15.34 -19.27
N PRO A 673 6.83 -16.08 -20.39
CA PRO A 673 7.38 -17.43 -20.41
C PRO A 673 8.90 -17.38 -20.21
N ILE A 674 9.42 -18.22 -19.30
CA ILE A 674 10.86 -18.29 -19.00
C ILE A 674 11.36 -19.73 -19.12
N ASP A 675 12.65 -19.90 -19.38
CA ASP A 675 13.38 -21.15 -19.18
C ASP A 675 14.22 -21.02 -17.90
N ILE A 676 13.93 -21.88 -16.93
CA ILE A 676 14.60 -21.91 -15.62
C ILE A 676 16.06 -22.39 -15.68
N THR A 677 16.43 -23.16 -16.71
CA THR A 677 17.78 -23.73 -16.85
C THR A 677 18.78 -22.72 -17.40
N SER A 678 18.31 -21.76 -18.20
CA SER A 678 19.14 -20.71 -18.82
C SER A 678 18.89 -19.31 -18.28
N CYS A 679 17.84 -19.10 -17.47
CA CYS A 679 17.33 -17.78 -17.08
C CYS A 679 17.13 -16.86 -18.30
N THR A 680 16.47 -17.38 -19.34
CA THR A 680 16.11 -16.62 -20.55
C THR A 680 14.62 -16.68 -20.83
N LYS A 681 14.13 -15.80 -21.72
CA LYS A 681 12.74 -15.78 -22.17
C LYS A 681 12.49 -16.94 -23.15
N SER A 682 11.58 -17.86 -22.82
CA SER A 682 11.33 -19.09 -23.61
C SER A 682 10.27 -18.93 -24.72
N GLY A 683 9.64 -17.77 -24.84
CA GLY A 683 8.65 -17.48 -25.89
C GLY A 683 8.21 -16.02 -25.92
N GLU A 684 7.15 -15.71 -26.68
CA GLU A 684 6.58 -14.35 -26.69
C GLU A 684 5.77 -14.06 -25.42
N VAL A 685 5.90 -12.83 -24.92
CA VAL A 685 5.12 -12.34 -23.77
C VAL A 685 3.67 -12.15 -24.19
N ARG A 686 2.75 -12.74 -23.45
CA ARG A 686 1.31 -12.69 -23.75
C ARG A 686 0.64 -11.68 -22.83
N THR A 687 0.03 -10.65 -23.40
CA THR A 687 -0.90 -9.79 -22.65
C THR A 687 -2.23 -10.51 -22.52
N LEU A 688 -2.66 -10.78 -21.29
CA LEU A 688 -3.91 -11.47 -20.98
C LEU A 688 -5.06 -10.47 -20.71
N SER A 689 -4.71 -9.28 -20.22
CA SER A 689 -5.61 -8.13 -20.06
C SER A 689 -4.76 -6.86 -20.10
N GLU A 690 -5.25 -5.79 -20.73
CA GLU A 690 -4.51 -4.52 -20.90
C GLU A 690 -4.80 -3.49 -19.81
N GLY A 691 -5.86 -3.69 -19.01
CA GLY A 691 -6.20 -2.86 -17.85
C GLY A 691 -6.41 -1.36 -18.12
N GLY A 692 -6.41 -0.56 -17.05
CA GLY A 692 -6.42 0.90 -17.08
C GLY A 692 -7.70 1.55 -17.64
N LEU A 693 -7.72 2.88 -17.66
CA LEU A 693 -8.72 3.65 -18.39
C LEU A 693 -8.32 3.77 -19.87
N ARG A 694 -9.17 3.22 -20.76
CA ARG A 694 -8.96 3.20 -22.21
C ARG A 694 -10.11 3.87 -22.97
N ALA A 695 -9.76 4.44 -24.12
CA ALA A 695 -10.68 5.06 -25.06
C ALA A 695 -11.23 4.04 -26.08
N TYR A 696 -12.36 4.37 -26.69
CA TYR A 696 -12.88 3.73 -27.90
C TYR A 696 -12.61 4.64 -29.10
N LYS A 697 -12.49 4.06 -30.30
CA LYS A 697 -12.41 4.88 -31.51
C LYS A 697 -13.80 5.47 -31.84
N PRO A 698 -13.92 6.74 -32.22
CA PRO A 698 -15.18 7.27 -32.71
C PRO A 698 -15.49 6.62 -34.08
N ASN A 699 -16.77 6.43 -34.38
CA ASN A 699 -17.24 5.86 -35.65
C ASN A 699 -17.06 6.83 -36.85
N THR A 700 -16.93 8.13 -36.58
CA THR A 700 -16.62 9.20 -37.53
C THR A 700 -15.53 10.11 -36.98
N PRO A 701 -14.87 10.97 -37.78
CA PRO A 701 -14.05 12.05 -37.25
C PRO A 701 -14.87 13.05 -36.41
N TYR A 702 -14.22 13.72 -35.46
CA TYR A 702 -14.81 14.86 -34.75
C TYR A 702 -14.81 16.10 -35.66
N VAL A 703 -15.92 16.85 -35.65
CA VAL A 703 -16.04 18.15 -36.32
C VAL A 703 -16.07 19.23 -35.23
N LEU A 704 -15.23 20.25 -35.37
CA LEU A 704 -15.12 21.35 -34.40
C LEU A 704 -15.77 22.62 -34.95
N PRO A 705 -16.34 23.49 -34.09
CA PRO A 705 -16.85 24.79 -34.51
C PRO A 705 -15.74 25.72 -35.02
N GLU A 706 -16.10 26.67 -35.88
CA GLU A 706 -15.22 27.74 -36.31
C GLU A 706 -14.87 28.71 -35.16
N VAL A 707 -13.72 29.39 -35.28
CA VAL A 707 -13.24 30.37 -34.30
C VAL A 707 -14.10 31.63 -34.35
N GLN A 708 -14.70 31.98 -33.22
CA GLN A 708 -15.43 33.24 -33.05
C GLN A 708 -14.49 34.28 -32.44
N ARG A 709 -14.35 35.44 -33.09
CA ARG A 709 -13.45 36.50 -32.61
C ARG A 709 -14.01 37.88 -32.88
N VAL A 710 -14.08 38.70 -31.83
CA VAL A 710 -14.24 40.15 -31.88
C VAL A 710 -12.97 40.74 -31.28
N SER A 711 -12.23 41.49 -32.09
CA SER A 711 -10.86 41.91 -31.80
C SER A 711 -10.59 43.23 -32.53
N GLY A 712 -9.68 44.04 -32.01
CA GLY A 712 -9.09 45.12 -32.79
C GLY A 712 -8.28 44.59 -33.99
N GLN A 713 -7.72 45.52 -34.77
CA GLN A 713 -6.82 45.22 -35.88
C GLN A 713 -5.51 45.97 -35.69
N LEU A 714 -4.39 45.24 -35.59
CA LEU A 714 -3.06 45.84 -35.68
C LEU A 714 -2.62 45.97 -37.14
N LEU A 715 -1.79 46.97 -37.41
CA LEU A 715 -0.98 46.97 -38.62
C LEU A 715 0.09 45.86 -38.52
N GLU A 716 0.36 45.18 -39.63
CA GLU A 716 1.45 44.20 -39.75
C GLU A 716 2.72 44.85 -40.33
N GLU A 717 2.58 45.90 -41.13
CA GLU A 717 3.67 46.64 -41.77
C GLU A 717 3.64 48.14 -41.41
N THR A 718 4.78 48.81 -41.57
CA THR A 718 4.87 50.27 -41.35
C THR A 718 4.20 51.00 -42.53
N PRO A 719 3.20 51.86 -42.31
CA PRO A 719 2.25 52.25 -43.36
C PRO A 719 2.83 53.17 -44.45
N ARG A 720 3.96 53.83 -44.18
CA ARG A 720 4.80 54.53 -45.17
C ARG A 720 6.20 54.79 -44.62
N GLU A 721 7.15 55.08 -45.48
CA GLU A 721 8.44 55.64 -45.05
C GLU A 721 8.30 57.08 -44.51
N ALA A 722 9.25 57.48 -43.67
CA ALA A 722 9.38 58.85 -43.18
C ALA A 722 9.83 59.80 -44.30
N ARG A 723 9.15 60.94 -44.44
CA ARG A 723 9.41 61.90 -45.52
C ARG A 723 10.73 62.66 -45.31
N LYS A 724 11.52 62.76 -46.38
CA LYS A 724 12.87 63.38 -46.42
C LYS A 724 12.94 64.65 -47.28
N ASP A 725 11.83 65.05 -47.90
CA ASP A 725 11.74 66.06 -48.97
C ASP A 725 11.41 67.50 -48.47
N PHE A 726 11.30 67.70 -47.16
CA PHE A 726 10.99 69.03 -46.60
C PHE A 726 12.08 70.04 -46.91
N LYS A 727 11.66 71.18 -47.49
CA LYS A 727 12.54 72.30 -47.80
C LYS A 727 12.74 73.18 -46.57
N THR A 728 13.95 73.71 -46.43
CA THR A 728 14.24 74.80 -45.47
C THR A 728 13.31 75.98 -45.74
N ARG A 729 12.76 76.57 -44.68
CA ARG A 729 12.11 77.88 -44.72
C ARG A 729 13.00 78.86 -43.96
N THR A 730 13.51 79.88 -44.63
CA THR A 730 14.28 80.97 -44.03
C THR A 730 13.51 82.27 -44.17
N THR A 731 13.80 83.24 -43.32
CA THR A 731 13.53 84.65 -43.64
C THR A 731 14.38 85.12 -44.83
N PRO A 732 14.05 86.26 -45.47
CA PRO A 732 14.72 86.71 -46.69
C PRO A 732 16.21 87.03 -46.52
N ASN A 733 16.62 87.48 -45.33
CA ASN A 733 17.97 87.98 -45.06
C ASN A 733 18.94 86.90 -44.60
N LEU A 734 18.47 85.69 -44.26
CA LEU A 734 19.27 84.62 -43.66
C LEU A 734 19.61 83.51 -44.69
N PRO A 735 20.80 83.52 -45.32
CA PRO A 735 21.12 82.64 -46.44
C PRO A 735 21.62 81.26 -45.96
N VAL A 736 20.74 80.51 -45.30
CA VAL A 736 21.03 79.19 -44.70
C VAL A 736 20.33 78.08 -45.49
N VAL A 737 20.92 76.88 -45.54
CA VAL A 737 20.23 75.64 -45.92
C VAL A 737 20.33 74.64 -44.77
N LEU A 738 19.17 74.12 -44.38
CA LEU A 738 19.03 73.03 -43.41
C LEU A 738 18.72 71.73 -44.17
N LYS A 739 19.51 70.67 -43.94
CA LYS A 739 19.31 69.35 -44.56
C LYS A 739 19.46 68.23 -43.53
N THR A 740 18.56 67.24 -43.55
CA THR A 740 18.66 66.04 -42.70
C THR A 740 19.90 65.21 -43.04
N LEU A 741 20.62 64.76 -42.00
CA LEU A 741 21.77 63.86 -42.09
C LEU A 741 21.46 62.45 -41.54
N SER A 742 20.51 62.32 -40.62
CA SER A 742 20.09 61.05 -40.03
C SER A 742 19.13 60.24 -40.94
N GLU A 743 19.34 58.92 -40.98
CA GLU A 743 18.37 57.97 -41.56
C GLU A 743 17.98 56.90 -40.53
N PRO A 744 16.69 56.80 -40.12
CA PRO A 744 15.57 57.70 -40.44
C PRO A 744 15.82 59.14 -39.91
N PRO A 745 15.06 60.15 -40.39
CA PRO A 745 15.22 61.55 -39.99
C PRO A 745 15.23 61.77 -38.47
N LEU A 746 14.40 61.02 -37.75
CA LEU A 746 14.29 61.03 -36.30
C LEU A 746 14.32 59.59 -35.76
N ALA A 747 15.05 59.38 -34.67
CA ALA A 747 15.00 58.16 -33.87
C ALA A 747 14.28 58.43 -32.55
N ALA A 748 13.29 57.60 -32.20
CA ALA A 748 12.49 57.75 -30.98
C ALA A 748 13.02 56.88 -29.84
N ASN A 749 13.02 57.41 -28.62
CA ASN A 749 13.41 56.76 -27.37
C ASN A 749 14.66 55.84 -27.45
N PRO A 750 15.81 56.31 -28.02
CA PRO A 750 16.99 55.46 -28.20
C PRO A 750 17.81 55.25 -26.91
N LYS A 751 17.66 56.15 -25.92
CA LYS A 751 18.41 56.14 -24.65
C LYS A 751 17.56 56.42 -23.41
N PHE A 752 16.31 56.86 -23.60
CA PHE A 752 15.42 57.29 -22.55
C PHE A 752 13.98 57.03 -23.00
N ALA A 753 13.16 56.45 -22.12
CA ALA A 753 11.75 56.20 -22.34
C ALA A 753 11.02 56.39 -21.00
N ASN A 754 9.89 57.11 -21.00
CA ASN A 754 9.05 57.28 -19.82
C ASN A 754 7.56 57.35 -20.22
N GLY A 755 6.68 57.48 -19.22
CA GLY A 755 5.22 57.49 -19.40
C GLY A 755 4.63 58.84 -19.83
N GLU A 756 5.35 59.95 -19.64
CA GLU A 756 4.87 61.33 -19.84
C GLU A 756 5.25 61.91 -21.21
N THR A 757 6.39 61.50 -21.76
CA THR A 757 7.01 62.10 -22.94
C THR A 757 7.71 61.05 -23.80
N ASP A 758 7.67 61.23 -25.11
CA ASP A 758 8.55 60.54 -26.05
C ASP A 758 9.70 61.46 -26.46
N TYR A 759 10.93 60.95 -26.36
CA TYR A 759 12.16 61.64 -26.71
C TYR A 759 12.58 61.30 -28.14
N PHE A 760 12.95 62.28 -28.93
CA PHE A 760 13.40 62.09 -30.32
C PHE A 760 14.77 62.71 -30.51
N THR A 761 15.65 62.00 -31.23
CA THR A 761 16.97 62.51 -31.62
C THR A 761 17.10 62.56 -33.14
N GLY A 762 17.79 63.56 -33.65
CA GLY A 762 18.14 63.66 -35.07
C GLY A 762 19.41 64.48 -35.29
N THR A 763 19.93 64.43 -36.52
CA THR A 763 21.10 65.21 -36.94
C THR A 763 20.79 65.95 -38.23
N ILE A 764 21.06 67.26 -38.26
CA ILE A 764 20.91 68.11 -39.44
C ILE A 764 22.20 68.85 -39.77
N SER A 765 22.39 69.12 -41.05
CA SER A 765 23.42 70.01 -41.60
C SER A 765 22.86 71.43 -41.67
N VAL A 766 23.48 72.36 -40.95
CA VAL A 766 23.26 73.80 -41.04
C VAL A 766 24.36 74.40 -41.91
N PHE A 767 24.04 74.77 -43.15
CA PHE A 767 25.02 75.26 -44.13
C PHE A 767 24.87 76.76 -44.42
N ASN A 768 25.96 77.51 -44.26
CA ASN A 768 26.01 78.93 -44.60
C ASN A 768 26.31 79.12 -46.10
N LYS A 769 25.37 79.72 -46.85
CA LYS A 769 25.48 79.89 -48.31
C LYS A 769 26.28 81.12 -48.75
N HIS A 770 26.75 81.98 -47.83
CA HIS A 770 27.55 83.15 -48.19
C HIS A 770 28.77 82.76 -49.05
N PRO A 771 29.29 83.65 -49.92
CA PRO A 771 30.45 83.35 -50.77
C PRO A 771 31.69 82.97 -49.96
N ALA A 772 32.51 82.06 -50.47
CA ALA A 772 33.80 81.76 -49.85
C ALA A 772 34.66 83.04 -49.79
N GLY A 773 35.19 83.37 -48.62
CA GLY A 773 36.01 84.56 -48.39
C GLY A 773 35.25 85.84 -48.00
N SER A 774 33.91 85.83 -47.89
CA SER A 774 33.20 86.94 -47.22
C SER A 774 33.44 86.92 -45.70
N LEU A 775 33.48 88.08 -45.05
CA LEU A 775 33.56 88.20 -43.58
C LEU A 775 32.16 88.15 -42.92
N ALA A 776 31.33 87.18 -43.31
CA ALA A 776 29.91 87.08 -42.92
C ALA A 776 29.57 85.72 -42.26
N PRO A 777 30.09 85.43 -41.05
CA PRO A 777 29.66 84.28 -40.28
C PRO A 777 28.22 84.47 -39.79
N ILE A 778 27.43 83.40 -39.78
CA ILE A 778 26.06 83.40 -39.24
C ILE A 778 26.10 82.81 -37.84
N SER A 779 25.69 83.58 -36.84
CA SER A 779 25.72 83.18 -35.43
C SER A 779 24.33 82.86 -34.91
N PHE A 780 24.06 81.58 -34.62
CA PHE A 780 22.78 81.12 -34.06
C PHE A 780 22.71 81.38 -32.57
N SER A 781 21.69 82.10 -32.11
CA SER A 781 21.47 82.48 -30.72
C SER A 781 20.65 81.44 -29.94
N SER A 782 19.68 80.80 -30.61
CA SER A 782 18.80 79.81 -30.00
C SER A 782 18.36 78.72 -30.98
N VAL A 783 17.97 77.56 -30.42
CA VAL A 783 17.32 76.46 -31.15
C VAL A 783 16.04 76.10 -30.41
N THR A 784 14.91 76.19 -31.09
CA THR A 784 13.59 75.82 -30.55
C THR A 784 12.94 74.76 -31.43
N ALA A 785 11.96 74.03 -30.89
CA ALA A 785 11.24 73.01 -31.64
C ALA A 785 9.74 73.02 -31.30
N PHE A 786 8.96 72.68 -32.32
CA PHE A 786 7.52 72.53 -32.22
C PHE A 786 7.12 71.21 -32.86
N TYR A 787 6.05 70.58 -32.37
CA TYR A 787 5.55 69.31 -32.89
C TYR A 787 4.07 69.42 -33.27
N ARG A 788 3.63 68.55 -34.17
CA ARG A 788 2.21 68.23 -34.37
C ARG A 788 2.04 66.83 -34.93
N LEU A 789 0.90 66.21 -34.70
CA LEU A 789 0.56 64.96 -35.39
C LEU A 789 -0.01 65.29 -36.78
N VAL A 790 0.28 64.45 -37.76
CA VAL A 790 -0.27 64.57 -39.12
C VAL A 790 -1.81 64.58 -39.05
N GLY A 791 -2.45 65.59 -39.65
CA GLY A 791 -3.88 65.90 -39.49
C GLY A 791 -4.20 67.02 -38.48
N ASP A 792 -3.26 67.44 -37.63
CA ASP A 792 -3.44 68.65 -36.79
C ASP A 792 -3.14 69.91 -37.62
N GLU A 793 -3.93 70.96 -37.44
CA GLU A 793 -3.74 72.24 -38.14
C GLU A 793 -2.54 73.05 -37.60
N GLU A 794 -2.30 73.01 -36.29
CA GLU A 794 -1.33 73.87 -35.60
C GLU A 794 -0.13 73.11 -35.03
N TYR A 795 0.99 73.81 -34.87
CA TYR A 795 2.20 73.32 -34.20
C TYR A 795 2.24 73.74 -32.73
N LYS A 796 2.49 72.79 -31.82
CA LYS A 796 2.59 73.00 -30.36
C LYS A 796 4.06 72.98 -29.92
N PRO A 797 4.48 73.75 -28.89
CA PRO A 797 5.85 73.70 -28.39
C PRO A 797 6.20 72.34 -27.77
N VAL A 798 7.44 71.89 -27.91
CA VAL A 798 7.94 70.68 -27.21
C VAL A 798 8.23 70.99 -25.73
N LYS A 799 8.37 69.95 -24.88
CA LYS A 799 8.68 70.11 -23.44
C LYS A 799 10.13 70.55 -23.20
N SER A 800 11.08 70.06 -24.01
CA SER A 800 12.48 70.50 -23.99
C SER A 800 13.17 70.28 -25.34
N VAL A 801 14.23 71.05 -25.58
CA VAL A 801 15.19 70.90 -26.68
C VAL A 801 16.59 70.84 -26.08
N GLU A 802 17.43 69.92 -26.56
CA GLU A 802 18.78 69.66 -26.06
C GLU A 802 19.76 69.60 -27.23
N LEU A 803 20.94 70.21 -27.08
CA LEU A 803 22.04 70.08 -28.05
C LEU A 803 22.96 68.94 -27.58
N LEU A 804 23.03 67.86 -28.37
CA LEU A 804 23.72 66.63 -28.02
C LEU A 804 25.15 66.55 -28.58
N ASP A 805 25.53 67.52 -29.42
CA ASP A 805 26.89 67.74 -29.90
C ASP A 805 27.78 68.50 -28.89
N GLY A 806 27.22 68.93 -27.76
CA GLY A 806 27.94 69.65 -26.71
C GLY A 806 28.24 71.12 -27.05
N VAL A 807 27.61 71.66 -28.11
CA VAL A 807 27.79 73.04 -28.54
C VAL A 807 27.08 74.00 -27.59
N ALA A 808 27.80 75.04 -27.15
CA ALA A 808 27.21 76.19 -26.47
C ALA A 808 26.79 77.26 -27.49
N LEU A 809 25.59 77.83 -27.30
CA LEU A 809 25.12 78.98 -28.08
C LEU A 809 25.55 80.30 -27.41
N PRO A 810 25.82 81.38 -28.18
CA PRO A 810 25.69 81.45 -29.63
C PRO A 810 26.81 80.73 -30.38
N TYR A 811 26.46 80.08 -31.50
CA TYR A 811 27.40 79.32 -32.33
C TYR A 811 27.47 79.86 -33.76
N SER A 812 28.69 80.15 -34.22
CA SER A 812 28.96 80.79 -35.51
C SER A 812 29.36 79.79 -36.61
N VAL A 813 28.70 79.87 -37.76
CA VAL A 813 29.01 79.08 -38.97
C VAL A 813 29.60 79.99 -40.04
N ASP A 814 30.88 79.78 -40.37
CA ASP A 814 31.58 80.53 -41.41
C ASP A 814 31.00 80.31 -42.82
N PRO A 815 31.16 81.27 -43.75
CA PRO A 815 30.74 81.13 -45.15
C PRO A 815 31.26 79.86 -45.82
N ARG A 816 30.35 79.11 -46.47
CA ARG A 816 30.59 77.79 -47.07
C ARG A 816 31.01 76.68 -46.12
N GLN A 817 30.89 76.86 -44.80
CA GLN A 817 31.00 75.78 -43.83
C GLN A 817 29.62 75.20 -43.45
N THR A 818 29.66 74.02 -42.84
CA THR A 818 28.51 73.28 -42.33
C THR A 818 28.71 72.98 -40.85
N TRP A 819 27.71 73.29 -40.03
CA TRP A 819 27.57 72.73 -38.68
C TRP A 819 26.69 71.48 -38.72
N SER A 820 27.19 70.37 -38.18
CA SER A 820 26.44 69.12 -38.03
C SER A 820 25.73 69.09 -36.67
N LEU A 821 24.64 69.85 -36.56
CA LEU A 821 23.83 69.96 -35.35
C LEU A 821 23.15 68.62 -35.02
N THR A 822 23.49 68.04 -33.87
CA THR A 822 22.79 66.87 -33.31
C THR A 822 21.96 67.30 -32.11
N PHE A 823 20.66 66.99 -32.11
CA PHE A 823 19.72 67.48 -31.11
C PHE A 823 18.86 66.36 -30.52
N GLY A 824 18.32 66.61 -29.33
CA GLY A 824 17.26 65.85 -28.68
C GLY A 824 16.04 66.75 -28.44
N VAL A 825 14.83 66.21 -28.55
CA VAL A 825 13.57 66.91 -28.25
C VAL A 825 12.59 66.02 -27.49
N SER A 826 11.96 66.56 -26.45
CA SER A 826 10.98 65.84 -25.63
C SER A 826 9.56 66.25 -25.99
N VAL A 827 8.79 65.36 -26.62
CA VAL A 827 7.40 65.61 -27.02
C VAL A 827 6.45 65.11 -25.92
N PRO A 828 5.56 65.95 -25.37
CA PRO A 828 4.59 65.53 -24.35
C PRO A 828 3.48 64.66 -24.96
N ARG A 829 3.01 63.68 -24.17
CA ARG A 829 1.84 62.85 -24.48
C ARG A 829 0.54 63.50 -24.00
N SER A 830 -0.61 63.00 -24.45
CA SER A 830 -1.92 63.45 -23.95
C SER A 830 -2.19 62.93 -22.54
N GLU A 831 -3.13 63.54 -21.81
CA GLU A 831 -3.47 63.11 -20.44
C GLU A 831 -3.98 61.67 -20.38
N GLU A 832 -4.63 61.19 -21.44
CA GLU A 832 -5.08 59.81 -21.61
C GLU A 832 -3.87 58.87 -21.74
N ASP A 833 -2.93 59.20 -22.63
CA ASP A 833 -1.72 58.42 -22.87
C ASP A 833 -0.82 58.33 -21.62
N VAL A 834 -0.74 59.40 -20.82
CA VAL A 834 0.03 59.40 -19.56
C VAL A 834 -0.59 58.45 -18.52
N LYS A 835 -1.93 58.32 -18.48
CA LYS A 835 -2.63 57.40 -17.56
C LYS A 835 -2.29 55.93 -17.84
N LEU A 836 -1.96 55.58 -19.09
CA LEU A 836 -1.58 54.22 -19.51
C LEU A 836 -0.18 53.81 -19.01
N LYS A 837 0.69 54.76 -18.64
CA LYS A 837 2.05 54.52 -18.09
C LYS A 837 2.98 53.62 -18.94
N VAL A 838 2.75 53.58 -20.25
CA VAL A 838 3.52 52.75 -21.20
C VAL A 838 4.91 53.34 -21.44
N ASN A 839 5.95 52.50 -21.37
CA ASN A 839 7.34 52.88 -21.68
C ASN A 839 7.82 52.15 -22.93
N TRP A 840 7.97 52.85 -24.05
CA TRP A 840 8.45 52.27 -25.30
C TRP A 840 9.88 52.71 -25.63
N TRP A 841 10.74 51.73 -25.90
CA TRP A 841 12.11 51.93 -26.36
C TRP A 841 12.19 51.83 -27.88
N ASN A 842 13.04 52.63 -28.52
CA ASN A 842 13.26 52.64 -29.99
C ASN A 842 12.02 52.93 -30.87
N ARG A 843 10.87 53.26 -30.26
CA ARG A 843 9.61 53.70 -30.88
C ARG A 843 8.87 54.69 -29.98
N ALA A 844 8.02 55.55 -30.54
CA ALA A 844 7.27 56.57 -29.79
C ALA A 844 5.78 56.23 -29.63
N PHE A 845 5.23 56.41 -28.44
CA PHE A 845 3.82 56.14 -28.14
C PHE A 845 2.88 57.25 -28.65
N VAL A 846 3.33 58.51 -28.59
CA VAL A 846 2.59 59.69 -29.10
C VAL A 846 2.31 59.60 -30.61
N ALA A 847 3.19 58.93 -31.36
CA ALA A 847 3.12 58.82 -32.82
C ALA A 847 2.51 57.48 -33.29
N ARG A 848 1.82 56.75 -32.40
CA ARG A 848 1.40 55.36 -32.68
C ARG A 848 0.33 55.26 -33.78
N GLN A 849 -0.72 56.07 -33.71
CA GLN A 849 -1.81 56.05 -34.70
C GLN A 849 -1.57 56.98 -35.89
N ARG A 850 -0.77 58.04 -35.71
CA ARG A 850 -0.57 59.11 -36.69
C ARG A 850 0.92 59.51 -36.72
N PRO A 851 1.54 59.69 -37.90
CA PRO A 851 2.91 60.18 -37.97
C PRO A 851 3.09 61.54 -37.30
N LEU A 852 4.28 61.79 -36.76
CA LEU A 852 4.64 62.99 -36.03
C LEU A 852 5.53 63.90 -36.89
N ARG A 853 5.28 65.21 -36.86
CA ARG A 853 6.11 66.23 -37.50
C ARG A 853 6.73 67.13 -36.46
N ILE A 854 8.04 67.29 -36.52
CA ILE A 854 8.81 68.18 -35.66
C ILE A 854 9.40 69.30 -36.54
N LYS A 855 8.97 70.54 -36.30
CA LYS A 855 9.55 71.76 -36.89
C LYS A 855 10.66 72.25 -35.95
N LEU A 856 11.91 72.09 -36.35
CA LEU A 856 13.06 72.72 -35.70
C LEU A 856 13.21 74.15 -36.25
N VAL A 857 13.45 75.11 -35.36
CA VAL A 857 13.68 76.52 -35.69
C VAL A 857 15.00 76.96 -35.06
N LEU A 858 15.87 77.57 -35.86
CA LEU A 858 17.12 78.18 -35.42
C LEU A 858 16.98 79.68 -35.65
N THR A 859 17.20 80.47 -34.60
CA THR A 859 17.19 81.93 -34.64
C THR A 859 18.61 82.44 -34.53
N ASP A 860 18.98 83.45 -35.31
CA ASP A 860 20.30 84.07 -35.25
C ASP A 860 20.40 85.21 -34.21
N VAL A 861 21.50 85.95 -34.21
CA VAL A 861 21.71 87.10 -33.30
C VAL A 861 21.06 88.40 -33.79
N GLU A 862 20.45 88.40 -34.98
CA GLU A 862 19.68 89.51 -35.57
C GLU A 862 18.16 89.24 -35.51
N ASP A 863 17.74 88.23 -34.74
CA ASP A 863 16.38 87.70 -34.61
C ASP A 863 15.78 87.15 -35.94
N GLU A 864 16.62 86.81 -36.91
CA GLU A 864 16.21 86.18 -38.18
C GLU A 864 16.11 84.65 -38.03
N GLU A 865 15.07 84.03 -38.60
CA GLU A 865 14.75 82.60 -38.40
C GLU A 865 15.01 81.73 -39.64
N CYS A 866 15.52 80.51 -39.40
CA CYS A 866 15.43 79.40 -40.34
C CYS A 866 14.83 78.15 -39.70
N SER A 867 14.09 77.35 -40.48
CA SER A 867 13.39 76.17 -39.97
C SER A 867 13.34 75.01 -40.96
N LEU A 868 13.30 73.80 -40.41
CA LEU A 868 13.17 72.54 -41.14
C LEU A 868 12.13 71.65 -40.45
N VAL A 869 11.29 70.99 -41.24
CA VAL A 869 10.35 69.98 -40.75
C VAL A 869 10.97 68.60 -40.92
N LEU A 870 10.92 67.82 -39.85
CA LEU A 870 11.35 66.43 -39.79
C LEU A 870 10.13 65.54 -39.49
N ASP A 871 10.04 64.41 -40.17
CA ASP A 871 8.88 63.52 -40.13
C ASP A 871 9.28 62.18 -39.49
N TYR A 872 8.47 61.70 -38.56
CA TYR A 872 8.64 60.44 -37.86
C TYR A 872 7.39 59.58 -38.06
N VAL A 873 7.60 58.37 -38.59
CA VAL A 873 6.57 57.34 -38.65
C VAL A 873 6.92 56.27 -37.62
N CYS A 874 5.98 55.90 -36.76
CA CYS A 874 6.22 54.86 -35.78
C CYS A 874 6.47 53.51 -36.46
N ARG A 875 7.56 52.84 -36.07
CA ARG A 875 7.91 51.53 -36.62
C ARG A 875 6.98 50.47 -36.04
N VAL A 876 6.32 49.75 -36.93
CA VAL A 876 5.49 48.61 -36.59
C VAL A 876 6.39 47.39 -36.40
N PHE A 877 6.25 46.71 -35.27
CA PHE A 877 6.79 45.37 -35.09
C PHE A 877 5.67 44.39 -35.41
N ALA A 878 5.94 43.41 -36.28
CA ALA A 878 4.96 42.38 -36.60
C ALA A 878 4.51 41.67 -35.30
N PRO A 879 3.19 41.61 -35.01
CA PRO A 879 2.69 40.92 -33.83
C PRO A 879 2.99 39.42 -33.90
N SER A 880 3.00 38.73 -32.75
CA SER A 880 3.24 37.29 -32.70
C SER A 880 2.26 36.51 -33.58
N GLY A 881 2.77 35.52 -34.29
CA GLY A 881 1.99 34.62 -35.14
C GLY A 881 1.90 33.22 -34.53
N ALA A 882 1.21 32.32 -35.24
CA ALA A 882 1.28 30.89 -34.94
C ALA A 882 2.69 30.35 -35.23
N ASP A 883 3.21 29.51 -34.34
CA ASP A 883 4.45 28.77 -34.56
C ASP A 883 4.20 27.53 -35.44
N LYS A 884 5.27 26.98 -36.04
CA LYS A 884 5.17 25.82 -36.95
C LYS A 884 4.63 24.54 -36.29
N ASP A 885 4.81 24.42 -34.98
CA ASP A 885 4.43 23.24 -34.19
C ASP A 885 3.10 23.45 -33.43
N ASP A 886 2.44 24.60 -33.62
CA ASP A 886 1.12 24.87 -33.06
C ASP A 886 0.03 24.00 -33.73
N LEU A 887 -0.78 23.38 -32.88
CA LEU A 887 -2.08 22.80 -33.25
C LEU A 887 -3.15 23.89 -33.42
N GLY A 888 -2.99 25.04 -32.75
CA GLY A 888 -3.82 26.21 -32.91
C GLY A 888 -3.28 27.42 -32.13
N PHE A 889 -3.45 28.61 -32.68
CA PHE A 889 -3.09 29.89 -32.06
C PHE A 889 -4.33 30.79 -32.03
N PHE A 890 -4.77 31.16 -30.83
CA PHE A 890 -5.94 32.01 -30.62
C PHE A 890 -5.47 33.33 -30.04
N TYR A 891 -6.00 34.46 -30.50
CA TYR A 891 -5.53 35.78 -30.06
C TYR A 891 -6.58 36.88 -30.19
N VAL A 892 -6.38 37.94 -29.41
CA VAL A 892 -7.00 39.26 -29.58
C VAL A 892 -5.91 40.32 -29.76
N ASP A 893 -6.22 41.34 -30.56
CA ASP A 893 -5.33 42.45 -30.92
C ASP A 893 -5.78 43.73 -30.22
N ASP A 894 -4.85 44.37 -29.51
CA ASP A 894 -5.06 45.61 -28.76
C ASP A 894 -4.45 46.82 -29.50
N PRO A 895 -5.27 47.66 -30.16
CA PRO A 895 -4.80 48.84 -30.89
C PRO A 895 -4.48 50.04 -30.00
N VAL A 896 -4.75 49.98 -28.69
CA VAL A 896 -4.41 51.03 -27.72
C VAL A 896 -2.97 50.86 -27.25
N PHE A 897 -2.62 49.64 -26.83
CA PHE A 897 -1.28 49.26 -26.38
C PHE A 897 -0.38 48.74 -27.50
N TRP A 898 -0.92 48.52 -28.71
CA TRP A 898 -0.23 47.95 -29.88
C TRP A 898 0.41 46.59 -29.59
N GLU A 899 -0.33 45.72 -28.89
CA GLU A 899 0.09 44.39 -28.49
C GLU A 899 -0.92 43.33 -28.96
N ARG A 900 -0.42 42.10 -29.16
CA ARG A 900 -1.26 40.92 -29.43
C ARG A 900 -1.23 40.02 -28.21
N HIS A 901 -2.40 39.68 -27.72
CA HIS A 901 -2.56 38.76 -26.59
C HIS A 901 -3.06 37.43 -27.12
N GLY A 902 -2.20 36.41 -27.11
CA GLY A 902 -2.46 35.13 -27.73
C GLY A 902 -2.07 33.93 -26.87
N VAL A 903 -2.76 32.82 -27.11
CA VAL A 903 -2.54 31.53 -26.48
C VAL A 903 -2.18 30.52 -27.56
N HIS A 904 -0.97 29.99 -27.46
CA HIS A 904 -0.47 28.90 -28.29
C HIS A 904 -0.95 27.56 -27.72
N VAL A 905 -1.45 26.67 -28.58
CA VAL A 905 -1.71 25.27 -28.25
C VAL A 905 -0.90 24.41 -29.20
N ALA A 906 0.04 23.63 -28.66
CA ALA A 906 1.03 22.87 -29.42
C ALA A 906 1.09 21.42 -28.94
N LYS A 907 1.78 20.57 -29.71
CA LYS A 907 2.19 19.24 -29.20
C LYS A 907 3.20 19.43 -28.07
N GLY A 908 3.12 18.59 -27.04
CA GLY A 908 4.10 18.58 -25.96
C GLY A 908 5.41 17.93 -26.37
N ASN A 909 6.37 17.90 -25.44
CA ASN A 909 7.73 17.38 -25.67
C ASN A 909 7.77 15.85 -25.75
N THR A 910 6.73 15.18 -25.27
CA THR A 910 6.60 13.72 -25.25
C THR A 910 5.36 13.26 -26.01
N GLU A 911 5.41 12.07 -26.59
CA GLU A 911 4.31 11.53 -27.39
C GLU A 911 3.00 11.43 -26.58
N GLY A 912 1.90 11.93 -27.15
CA GLY A 912 0.59 11.98 -26.49
C GLY A 912 0.41 13.10 -25.45
N THR A 913 1.34 14.05 -25.32
CA THR A 913 1.18 15.24 -24.47
C THR A 913 0.82 16.50 -25.27
N VAL A 914 0.20 17.48 -24.61
CA VAL A 914 -0.27 18.74 -25.22
C VAL A 914 0.18 19.92 -24.38
N LYS A 915 0.69 20.97 -25.01
CA LYS A 915 1.07 22.23 -24.38
C LYS A 915 0.00 23.29 -24.64
N ILE A 916 -0.46 23.99 -23.61
CA ILE A 916 -1.44 25.09 -23.67
C ILE A 916 -0.86 26.29 -22.93
N GLY A 917 -0.53 27.35 -23.66
CA GLY A 917 0.26 28.46 -23.14
C GLY A 917 1.61 27.96 -22.62
N ASN A 918 1.93 28.26 -21.36
CA ASN A 918 3.16 27.80 -20.71
C ASN A 918 3.05 26.44 -20.00
N ASN A 919 1.88 25.80 -20.00
CA ASN A 919 1.63 24.56 -19.26
C ASN A 919 1.59 23.32 -20.16
N GLU A 920 2.18 22.21 -19.70
CA GLU A 920 2.14 20.92 -20.39
C GLU A 920 1.18 19.93 -19.68
N LEU A 921 0.35 19.26 -20.46
CA LEU A 921 -0.67 18.31 -20.00
C LEU A 921 -0.22 16.89 -20.38
N SER A 922 0.14 16.11 -19.37
CA SER A 922 0.60 14.73 -19.52
C SER A 922 -0.54 13.75 -19.83
N LEU A 923 -0.19 12.58 -20.38
CA LEU A 923 -1.14 11.48 -20.64
C LEU A 923 -1.95 11.10 -19.39
N ASP A 924 -1.28 11.00 -18.22
CA ASP A 924 -1.93 10.67 -16.96
C ASP A 924 -2.92 11.76 -16.53
N ARG A 925 -2.58 13.05 -16.71
CA ARG A 925 -3.52 14.17 -16.48
C ARG A 925 -4.73 14.12 -17.43
N ILE A 926 -4.51 13.82 -18.71
CA ILE A 926 -5.61 13.63 -19.69
C ILE A 926 -6.53 12.48 -19.26
N LYS A 927 -5.97 11.35 -18.82
CA LYS A 927 -6.76 10.22 -18.27
C LYS A 927 -7.54 10.63 -17.02
N THR A 928 -6.94 11.37 -16.08
CA THR A 928 -7.64 11.89 -14.90
C THR A 928 -8.80 12.83 -15.26
N ILE A 929 -8.63 13.70 -16.26
CA ILE A 929 -9.72 14.57 -16.77
C ILE A 929 -10.88 13.71 -17.30
N VAL A 930 -10.59 12.71 -18.13
CA VAL A 930 -11.62 11.80 -18.67
C VAL A 930 -12.28 10.96 -17.58
N TYR A 931 -11.51 10.46 -16.59
CA TYR A 931 -12.05 9.74 -15.44
C TYR A 931 -13.03 10.59 -14.63
N ASN A 932 -12.64 11.83 -14.32
CA ASN A 932 -13.48 12.76 -13.58
C ASN A 932 -14.77 13.09 -14.36
N ALA A 933 -14.67 13.32 -15.67
CA ALA A 933 -15.83 13.52 -16.56
C ALA A 933 -16.79 12.31 -16.57
N LEU A 934 -16.26 11.08 -16.60
CA LEU A 934 -17.06 9.85 -16.51
C LEU A 934 -17.72 9.68 -15.13
N LYS A 935 -17.05 10.14 -14.06
CA LYS A 935 -17.55 10.06 -12.68
C LYS A 935 -18.62 11.11 -12.35
N THR A 936 -18.50 12.33 -12.87
CA THR A 936 -19.49 13.42 -12.66
C THR A 936 -20.60 13.43 -13.70
N GLY A 937 -20.36 12.89 -14.90
CA GLY A 937 -21.24 13.04 -16.06
C GLY A 937 -21.10 14.38 -16.79
N GLU A 938 -20.22 15.26 -16.32
CA GLU A 938 -19.88 16.52 -17.00
C GLU A 938 -18.96 16.22 -18.19
N SER A 939 -19.15 16.94 -19.31
CA SER A 939 -18.38 16.73 -20.55
C SER A 939 -17.57 17.95 -21.00
N GLU A 940 -17.83 19.11 -20.40
CA GLU A 940 -17.01 20.31 -20.50
C GLU A 940 -16.31 20.50 -19.15
N ILE A 941 -15.00 20.21 -19.10
CA ILE A 941 -14.22 20.24 -17.85
C ILE A 941 -13.31 21.47 -17.85
N PRO A 942 -13.47 22.43 -16.91
CA PRO A 942 -12.59 23.59 -16.84
C PRO A 942 -11.17 23.17 -16.41
N LEU A 943 -10.15 23.76 -17.03
CA LEU A 943 -8.74 23.42 -16.82
C LEU A 943 -8.02 24.31 -15.80
N ASP A 944 -8.73 25.27 -15.21
CA ASP A 944 -8.30 26.08 -14.06
C ASP A 944 -7.82 25.20 -12.89
N LYS A 945 -8.55 24.13 -12.59
CA LYS A 945 -8.22 23.09 -11.59
C LYS A 945 -6.88 22.39 -11.85
N TYR A 946 -6.35 22.48 -13.06
CA TYR A 946 -5.06 21.89 -13.47
C TYR A 946 -3.97 22.95 -13.69
N TYR A 947 -4.23 24.19 -13.25
CA TYR A 947 -3.38 25.38 -13.40
C TYR A 947 -3.21 25.85 -14.86
N ILE A 948 -4.21 25.64 -15.71
CA ILE A 948 -4.22 26.08 -17.12
C ILE A 948 -5.26 27.18 -17.31
N GLY A 949 -4.78 28.34 -17.74
CA GLY A 949 -5.53 29.61 -17.78
C GLY A 949 -4.75 30.70 -17.03
N GLU A 950 -5.10 31.95 -17.27
CA GLU A 950 -4.50 33.10 -16.60
C GLU A 950 -5.56 34.18 -16.41
N GLU A 951 -5.77 34.62 -15.16
CA GLU A 951 -6.53 35.81 -14.83
C GLU A 951 -5.56 36.86 -14.30
N LYS A 952 -5.29 37.91 -15.09
CA LYS A 952 -4.53 39.07 -14.60
C LYS A 952 -5.42 39.94 -13.72
N ASN A 953 -4.82 40.54 -12.69
CA ASN A 953 -5.54 41.34 -11.70
C ASN A 953 -6.37 42.47 -12.35
N SER A 954 -7.63 42.58 -11.92
CA SER A 954 -8.65 43.51 -12.42
C SER A 954 -8.42 44.99 -12.05
N GLY A 955 -7.16 45.41 -11.91
CA GLY A 955 -6.73 46.77 -11.58
C GLY A 955 -5.69 47.37 -12.53
N GLN A 956 -5.35 46.68 -13.63
CA GLN A 956 -4.45 47.20 -14.67
C GLN A 956 -5.25 47.55 -15.94
N LEU A 957 -4.77 48.54 -16.71
CA LEU A 957 -5.47 49.10 -17.88
C LEU A 957 -5.33 48.23 -19.15
N ASP A 958 -4.43 47.25 -19.11
CA ASP A 958 -4.09 46.23 -20.13
C ASP A 958 -4.55 44.81 -19.71
N ALA A 959 -5.47 44.70 -18.74
CA ALA A 959 -5.88 43.43 -18.18
C ALA A 959 -6.65 42.55 -19.20
N TRP A 960 -5.96 41.53 -19.70
CA TRP A 960 -6.54 40.41 -20.44
C TRP A 960 -6.49 39.13 -19.60
N SER A 961 -7.39 38.19 -19.91
CA SER A 961 -7.46 36.87 -19.29
C SER A 961 -7.72 35.79 -20.33
N TRP A 962 -7.36 34.55 -20.02
CA TRP A 962 -7.74 33.41 -20.83
C TRP A 962 -8.06 32.18 -19.99
N LYS A 963 -8.99 31.38 -20.49
CA LYS A 963 -9.48 30.15 -19.85
C LYS A 963 -9.53 29.03 -20.87
N ALA A 964 -9.33 27.82 -20.39
CA ALA A 964 -9.36 26.61 -21.21
C ALA A 964 -10.30 25.55 -20.60
N TRP A 965 -10.97 24.81 -21.47
CA TRP A 965 -11.79 23.65 -21.12
C TRP A 965 -11.38 22.44 -21.94
N ALA A 966 -11.42 21.29 -21.29
CA ALA A 966 -11.33 19.98 -21.91
C ALA A 966 -12.72 19.51 -22.34
N LEU A 967 -12.88 19.17 -23.63
CA LEU A 967 -14.13 18.63 -24.17
C LEU A 967 -14.02 17.09 -24.25
N VAL A 968 -14.82 16.40 -23.44
CA VAL A 968 -14.76 14.95 -23.26
C VAL A 968 -15.99 14.28 -23.85
N ASP A 969 -15.74 13.33 -24.75
CA ASP A 969 -16.72 12.39 -25.27
C ASP A 969 -16.89 11.23 -24.28
N LEU A 970 -18.03 11.24 -23.56
CA LEU A 970 -18.38 10.21 -22.57
C LEU A 970 -18.73 8.86 -23.20
N SER A 971 -19.13 8.82 -24.49
CA SER A 971 -19.41 7.58 -25.22
C SER A 971 -18.11 6.87 -25.58
N CYS A 972 -17.17 7.63 -26.17
CA CYS A 972 -15.85 7.15 -26.56
C CYS A 972 -14.83 7.10 -25.41
N ARG A 973 -15.17 7.61 -24.22
CA ARG A 973 -14.26 7.74 -23.05
C ARG A 973 -12.97 8.48 -23.44
N ARG A 974 -13.07 9.64 -24.11
CA ARG A 974 -11.93 10.35 -24.70
C ARG A 974 -12.07 11.88 -24.66
N LEU A 975 -10.98 12.57 -24.36
CA LEU A 975 -10.79 13.99 -24.62
C LEU A 975 -10.60 14.19 -26.14
N TYR A 976 -11.51 14.89 -26.80
CA TYR A 976 -11.46 15.07 -28.27
C TYR A 976 -10.98 16.45 -28.71
N ALA A 977 -11.17 17.48 -27.87
CA ALA A 977 -10.75 18.84 -28.16
C ALA A 977 -10.51 19.66 -26.89
N PHE A 978 -9.81 20.77 -27.06
CA PHE A 978 -9.72 21.86 -26.10
C PHE A 978 -10.49 23.07 -26.63
N LYS A 979 -11.21 23.75 -25.74
CA LYS A 979 -11.83 25.04 -26.00
C LYS A 979 -11.06 26.12 -25.26
N ILE A 980 -10.71 27.20 -25.96
CA ILE A 980 -9.94 28.33 -25.42
C ILE A 980 -10.79 29.60 -25.57
N LEU A 981 -11.04 30.31 -24.46
CA LEU A 981 -11.64 31.64 -24.45
C LEU A 981 -10.59 32.65 -23.96
N ILE A 982 -10.32 33.66 -24.77
CA ILE A 982 -9.54 34.85 -24.41
C ILE A 982 -10.52 36.01 -24.28
N THR A 983 -10.37 36.84 -23.24
CA THR A 983 -11.14 38.08 -23.06
C THR A 983 -10.21 39.22 -22.65
N GLN A 984 -10.52 40.44 -23.11
CA GLN A 984 -9.81 41.66 -22.75
C GLN A 984 -10.78 42.82 -22.61
N ASN A 985 -10.66 43.58 -21.52
CA ASN A 985 -11.48 44.76 -21.25
C ASN A 985 -10.64 46.01 -21.44
N LEU A 986 -11.00 46.88 -22.38
CA LEU A 986 -10.26 48.10 -22.67
C LEU A 986 -10.83 49.33 -21.96
N SER A 987 -9.93 50.29 -21.74
CA SER A 987 -10.24 51.62 -21.25
C SER A 987 -11.19 52.34 -22.21
N GLY A 988 -12.47 52.48 -21.82
CA GLY A 988 -13.52 53.08 -22.64
C GLY A 988 -14.74 52.19 -22.90
N GLY A 989 -14.77 50.96 -22.36
CA GLY A 989 -15.94 50.08 -22.47
C GLY A 989 -16.01 49.28 -23.78
N GLN A 990 -14.91 49.21 -24.53
CA GLN A 990 -14.73 48.20 -25.57
C GLN A 990 -14.22 46.90 -24.93
N GLU A 991 -14.82 45.78 -25.31
CA GLU A 991 -14.41 44.45 -24.88
C GLU A 991 -14.08 43.61 -26.11
N TYR A 992 -12.99 42.84 -26.05
CA TYR A 992 -12.57 41.90 -27.09
C TYR A 992 -12.61 40.47 -26.56
N ALA A 993 -12.93 39.52 -27.43
CA ALA A 993 -12.88 38.11 -27.11
C ALA A 993 -12.54 37.24 -28.33
N CYS A 994 -11.89 36.12 -28.06
CA CYS A 994 -11.65 35.04 -29.02
C CYS A 994 -12.04 33.70 -28.38
N LEU A 995 -13.00 32.99 -28.95
CA LEU A 995 -13.36 31.61 -28.59
C LEU A 995 -12.97 30.69 -29.73
N GLY A 996 -12.08 29.75 -29.45
CA GLY A 996 -11.57 28.79 -30.44
C GLY A 996 -11.51 27.37 -29.92
N TYR A 997 -11.43 26.43 -30.87
CA TYR A 997 -11.41 24.99 -30.62
C TYR A 997 -10.21 24.38 -31.31
N VAL A 998 -9.53 23.45 -30.64
CA VAL A 998 -8.37 22.74 -31.18
C VAL A 998 -8.48 21.25 -30.85
N ALA A 999 -8.26 20.40 -31.86
CA ALA A 999 -8.37 18.96 -31.70
C ALA A 999 -7.30 18.43 -30.73
N CYS A 1000 -7.69 17.51 -29.85
CA CYS A 1000 -6.73 16.76 -29.05
C CYS A 1000 -6.03 15.72 -29.96
N PRO A 1001 -4.68 15.64 -29.98
CA PRO A 1001 -3.96 14.61 -30.70
C PRO A 1001 -4.38 13.18 -30.33
N GLU A 1002 -3.92 12.19 -31.10
CA GLU A 1002 -4.07 10.80 -30.70
C GLU A 1002 -3.18 10.48 -29.50
N TYR A 1003 -3.75 9.81 -28.50
CA TYR A 1003 -3.09 9.47 -27.25
C TYR A 1003 -3.64 8.15 -26.70
N GLY A 1004 -2.76 7.30 -26.16
CA GLY A 1004 -3.11 6.02 -25.54
C GLY A 1004 -3.70 4.97 -26.49
N ASP A 1005 -3.96 3.79 -25.93
CA ASP A 1005 -4.49 2.63 -26.67
C ASP A 1005 -6.01 2.59 -26.71
N PHE A 1006 -6.53 2.29 -27.90
CA PHE A 1006 -7.96 2.13 -28.13
C PHE A 1006 -8.43 0.69 -27.96
N TYR A 1007 -9.68 0.52 -27.54
CA TYR A 1007 -10.43 -0.70 -27.87
C TYR A 1007 -10.58 -0.84 -29.38
N LYS A 1008 -10.63 -2.10 -29.87
CA LYS A 1008 -10.88 -2.38 -31.30
C LYS A 1008 -12.30 -1.98 -31.76
N GLU A 1009 -13.22 -1.86 -30.82
CA GLU A 1009 -14.60 -1.44 -31.04
C GLU A 1009 -14.70 0.08 -31.29
N THR A 1010 -15.53 0.47 -32.25
CA THR A 1010 -15.91 1.86 -32.50
C THR A 1010 -17.20 2.23 -31.80
N ARG A 1011 -17.34 3.49 -31.37
CA ARG A 1011 -18.57 4.01 -30.72
C ARG A 1011 -19.09 5.27 -31.40
N PRO A 1012 -20.40 5.57 -31.31
CA PRO A 1012 -20.95 6.83 -31.79
C PRO A 1012 -20.41 8.00 -30.94
N ILE A 1013 -20.05 9.10 -31.60
CA ILE A 1013 -19.63 10.34 -30.93
C ILE A 1013 -20.74 10.86 -30.01
N ARG A 1014 -20.36 11.28 -28.80
CA ARG A 1014 -21.17 12.18 -27.96
C ARG A 1014 -20.38 13.45 -27.70
N TYR A 1015 -20.69 14.52 -28.44
CA TYR A 1015 -20.12 15.85 -28.22
C TYR A 1015 -20.40 16.36 -26.80
N ALA A 1016 -19.51 17.21 -26.29
CA ALA A 1016 -19.65 17.81 -24.98
C ALA A 1016 -20.85 18.76 -24.92
N VAL A 1017 -21.51 18.82 -23.76
CA VAL A 1017 -22.55 19.82 -23.50
C VAL A 1017 -21.88 21.10 -23.05
N GLU A 1018 -21.71 22.03 -23.98
CA GLU A 1018 -21.04 23.29 -23.72
C GLU A 1018 -21.92 24.28 -22.93
N THR A 1019 -21.41 24.75 -21.79
CA THR A 1019 -22.08 25.74 -20.93
C THR A 1019 -21.56 27.15 -21.20
N VAL A 1020 -20.25 27.28 -21.45
CA VAL A 1020 -19.60 28.57 -21.73
C VAL A 1020 -19.73 28.92 -23.22
N LYS A 1021 -20.33 30.08 -23.51
CA LYS A 1021 -20.53 30.60 -24.88
C LYS A 1021 -19.64 31.81 -25.16
N PHE A 1022 -19.55 32.20 -26.44
CA PHE A 1022 -18.94 33.47 -26.83
C PHE A 1022 -19.76 34.64 -26.22
N PRO A 1023 -19.12 35.68 -25.66
CA PRO A 1023 -19.82 36.83 -25.09
C PRO A 1023 -20.53 37.66 -26.15
N GLU A 1024 -21.63 38.33 -25.77
CA GLU A 1024 -22.37 39.23 -26.66
C GLU A 1024 -21.62 40.57 -26.80
N LEU A 1025 -20.80 40.69 -27.84
CA LEU A 1025 -19.95 41.85 -28.10
C LEU A 1025 -20.35 42.61 -29.36
N ALA A 1026 -20.21 43.94 -29.33
CA ALA A 1026 -20.38 44.79 -30.50
C ALA A 1026 -19.25 44.56 -31.52
N PRO A 1027 -19.52 44.61 -32.84
CA PRO A 1027 -18.48 44.43 -33.85
C PRO A 1027 -17.44 45.55 -33.79
N TYR A 1028 -16.17 45.19 -33.97
CA TYR A 1028 -15.09 46.18 -34.05
C TYR A 1028 -15.24 47.06 -35.30
N VAL A 1029 -15.10 48.38 -35.11
CA VAL A 1029 -15.09 49.36 -36.18
C VAL A 1029 -13.67 49.89 -36.33
N SER A 1030 -13.01 49.55 -37.43
CA SER A 1030 -11.67 50.02 -37.76
C SER A 1030 -11.64 51.53 -37.96
N GLN A 1031 -10.74 52.24 -37.30
CA GLN A 1031 -10.50 53.65 -37.54
C GLN A 1031 -9.60 53.85 -38.77
N GLU A 1032 -9.95 54.79 -39.64
CA GLU A 1032 -9.13 55.14 -40.80
C GLU A 1032 -7.90 55.96 -40.35
N LEU A 1033 -6.70 55.47 -40.66
CA LEU A 1033 -5.44 56.08 -40.22
C LEU A 1033 -5.06 57.26 -41.13
N ILE A 1034 -4.89 58.44 -40.55
CA ILE A 1034 -4.46 59.65 -41.27
C ILE A 1034 -2.92 59.63 -41.41
N LEU A 1035 -2.43 59.24 -42.60
CA LEU A 1035 -1.00 58.98 -42.86
C LEU A 1035 -0.21 60.18 -43.42
N ASP A 1036 -0.84 61.10 -44.14
CA ASP A 1036 -0.26 62.41 -44.50
C ASP A 1036 -1.35 63.49 -44.44
N ASP A 1037 -0.96 64.76 -44.28
CA ASP A 1037 -1.86 65.88 -44.53
C ASP A 1037 -2.16 65.88 -46.03
N ASN A 1038 -3.34 66.36 -46.45
CA ASN A 1038 -3.84 66.30 -47.84
C ASN A 1038 -2.85 66.78 -48.94
N VAL A 1039 -1.95 65.90 -49.38
CA VAL A 1039 -1.18 66.06 -50.62
C VAL A 1039 -2.00 65.48 -51.78
N SER A 1040 -2.95 66.29 -52.26
CA SER A 1040 -3.26 66.34 -53.69
C SER A 1040 -3.76 65.06 -54.38
N THR A 1041 -4.58 64.21 -53.77
CA THR A 1041 -5.41 63.26 -54.56
C THR A 1041 -6.54 64.00 -55.28
N THR A 1042 -7.22 64.95 -54.62
CA THR A 1042 -8.27 65.79 -55.24
C THR A 1042 -7.70 66.80 -56.24
N LEU A 1043 -6.49 67.33 -55.99
CA LEU A 1043 -5.82 68.25 -56.92
C LEU A 1043 -5.21 67.51 -58.11
N SER A 1044 -4.68 66.28 -57.94
CA SER A 1044 -4.22 65.45 -59.06
C SER A 1044 -5.36 65.04 -59.99
N LEU A 1045 -6.50 64.59 -59.45
CA LEU A 1045 -7.69 64.25 -60.23
C LEU A 1045 -8.34 65.48 -60.88
N LYS A 1046 -8.44 66.62 -60.18
CA LYS A 1046 -8.94 67.86 -60.79
C LYS A 1046 -7.99 68.42 -61.85
N PHE A 1047 -6.67 68.42 -61.65
CA PHE A 1047 -5.74 68.83 -62.71
C PHE A 1047 -5.73 67.85 -63.89
N ARG A 1048 -5.78 66.53 -63.67
CA ARG A 1048 -5.91 65.56 -64.78
C ARG A 1048 -7.19 65.79 -65.57
N ASN A 1049 -8.33 65.95 -64.91
CA ASN A 1049 -9.60 66.19 -65.60
C ASN A 1049 -9.67 67.57 -66.28
N LEU A 1050 -9.09 68.62 -65.67
CA LEU A 1050 -9.01 69.95 -66.30
C LEU A 1050 -8.04 69.96 -67.49
N LEU A 1051 -6.92 69.23 -67.41
CA LEU A 1051 -5.99 69.07 -68.54
C LEU A 1051 -6.63 68.24 -69.66
N TYR A 1052 -7.42 67.22 -69.33
CA TYR A 1052 -8.17 66.43 -70.32
C TYR A 1052 -9.28 67.25 -71.00
N LEU A 1053 -9.93 68.15 -70.27
CA LEU A 1053 -10.92 69.12 -70.78
C LEU A 1053 -10.31 70.35 -71.50
N LEU A 1054 -8.99 70.54 -71.41
CA LEU A 1054 -8.22 71.55 -72.16
C LEU A 1054 -7.44 70.95 -73.34
N LEU A 1055 -7.44 69.62 -73.47
CA LEU A 1055 -6.87 68.85 -74.58
C LEU A 1055 -7.95 68.23 -75.49
N GLN A 1056 -9.23 68.44 -75.15
CA GLN A 1056 -10.39 68.32 -76.06
C GLN A 1056 -10.79 69.71 -76.56
#